data_AF-A0A536B1Q7-F1
#
_entry.id   AF-A0A536B1Q7-F1
#
_cell.length_a   1.000
_cell.length_b   1.000
_cell.length_c   1.000
_cell.angle_alpha   90.00
_cell.angle_beta   90.00
_cell.angle_gamma   90.00
#
_symmetry.space_group_name_H-M   'P 1'
#
loop_
_entity.id
_entity.type
_entity.pdbx_description
1 polymer ?
#
loop_
_entity_poly.entity_id
_entity_poly.type
_entity_poly.pdbx_seq_one_letter_code
_entity_poly.pdbx_strand_id
1 'polypeptide(L)'
;MTDPLRFAHQFNPVIAYGDAVGNDCLELQRIFWSAGVRSDLFAAEAKPEMRALTRSWDDLELIKRRDGFLLVHHSIGTDTVPKVLASPARKAIVYHNITPGHYFAGLNDYLKTFAELGREQLKELAKAAEFGIADSEYNRKELEAAGLANTAVVPALVDWEDFDRPPDPEVARELADERTAILTVGQILPHKAVHDVVAAFAKYRETDRTARLYLVGPTAMSGSYLDRVRGDIRRLGLENAITLTGSVTVEQLVAYYRGATAFLTLSEHEGFCVPLLEAMRSDLPVVANAAAAIPETLGDGGVLLETKTPEAVAAQLERVIGDEALRKDLIEKGRRRVEAFSRPHVAERLKLALAQGGWDLPNAKSKKIVVMSSDQRCGIHHYSLAVTDGLRDRGHQVTFVGVKHLDTADLYRKLKFISSQSDAVLIEHEAGIFRDVPFVRALLSLWRKRLPVILSLHELEPEKFHHYRRLSAALHYNPRYRLPLEILRMPWVALRMANWFLRYRLVLMFMGSIPRKLVVHSTRSERWLQLLTPDQDKRERFPLLVMPLENTVLPRSAEEKRKLRARFGLPMDKFIFVSPGFFFARKRYREVIEALPQDAMLVLSGTKSSWEPEYFDEIIALAKTKANVVINTEYETMGDVVAAFAKYRETDRTARLYLVGPTAMSGSYLDRVRGDIRRLGLENAITLTGSVTVEQLVAYYRGATAFLTLSEHEGFCVPLLEAMRSDLPVVANAAAAIPETLGDGGVLLETKTPEAVAAQLERVIGDEALRKDLIEKGRRRVEAFSRPHVAERLKLALAQGGWDLPNAKSKKIVVMSSDQRCGIHHYSLAVTDGLRDRGHQVTFVGVKHLDTADLYRKLKFISSQSDAVLIEHEAGIFRDVPFVRALLSLWRKRLPVILSLHELEPEKFHHYRRLSAALHYNPRYRLPLEILRMPWVALRMANWFLRYRLVLMFMGSIPRKLVVHSTRSERWLQLLTPDQDKRERFPLLVMPLENTVLPRSAEEKRKLRARFGLPMDKFIFVSPGFFFARKRYREVIEALPQDAMLVLSGTKSSWEPEYFDEIIALAKTKANVVINTEYETMGEYVAASDAVVLFYEDVFQSAVVTQAVWAGLPCIFSEAEGFAPYHAAGPVVRSEDELAKAMREIQKPETYAKYSRGVRILRRLLSPERNAERYLAGIE
;
A
#
# COMPACT_ATOMS: atom_id res chain seq x y z
N MET A 1 29.42 46.78 3.94
CA MET A 1 28.58 46.17 2.89
C MET A 1 28.31 44.75 3.35
N THR A 2 27.10 44.47 3.82
CA THR A 2 26.65 43.14 4.25
C THR A 2 26.24 42.33 3.02
N ASP A 3 26.65 41.06 2.94
CA ASP A 3 26.22 40.18 1.85
C ASP A 3 24.75 39.78 2.07
N PRO A 4 23.92 39.72 1.00
CA PRO A 4 22.53 39.32 1.11
C PRO A 4 22.43 37.85 1.53
N LEU A 5 21.65 37.60 2.58
CA LEU A 5 21.45 36.26 3.13
C LEU A 5 20.74 35.37 2.11
N ARG A 6 21.35 34.23 1.72
CA ARG A 6 20.72 33.28 0.79
C ARG A 6 20.05 32.11 1.48
N PHE A 7 20.60 31.66 2.59
CA PHE A 7 19.98 30.64 3.44
C PHE A 7 20.20 30.90 4.93
N ALA A 8 19.21 30.51 5.73
CA ALA A 8 19.22 30.48 7.18
C ALA A 8 18.57 29.16 7.62
N HIS A 9 19.34 28.08 7.59
CA HIS A 9 18.85 26.77 8.01
C HIS A 9 18.74 26.72 9.53
N GLN A 10 17.90 25.83 10.06
CA GLN A 10 17.66 25.74 11.50
C GLN A 10 17.92 24.32 11.97
N PHE A 11 18.49 24.17 13.15
CA PHE A 11 18.69 22.90 13.82
C PHE A 11 18.09 22.95 15.22
N ASN A 12 17.27 21.95 15.53
CA ASN A 12 16.74 21.67 16.86
C ASN A 12 16.86 20.16 17.10
N PRO A 13 17.44 19.68 18.22
CA PRO A 13 17.68 18.25 18.43
C PRO A 13 16.43 17.38 18.29
N VAL A 14 15.33 17.85 18.88
CA VAL A 14 14.00 17.23 18.81
C VAL A 14 12.99 18.30 18.42
N ILE A 15 12.32 18.13 17.29
CA ILE A 15 11.29 19.08 16.82
C ILE A 15 9.88 18.48 16.92
N ALA A 16 8.97 19.25 17.52
CA ALA A 16 7.56 18.94 17.71
C ALA A 16 6.69 20.12 17.26
N TYR A 17 5.40 19.88 17.00
CA TYR A 17 4.43 20.97 16.81
C TYR A 17 3.74 21.27 18.14
N GLY A 18 3.50 22.55 18.45
CA GLY A 18 2.77 22.96 19.64
C GLY A 18 3.62 23.14 20.90
N ASP A 19 4.94 22.94 20.83
CA ASP A 19 5.88 23.44 21.84
C ASP A 19 6.46 24.80 21.41
N ALA A 20 7.00 25.54 22.37
CA ALA A 20 7.48 26.91 22.12
C ALA A 20 8.61 26.96 21.07
N VAL A 21 9.58 26.04 21.16
CA VAL A 21 10.75 26.03 20.27
C VAL A 21 10.37 25.60 18.85
N GLY A 22 9.54 24.57 18.69
CA GLY A 22 9.09 24.09 17.39
C GLY A 22 8.21 25.10 16.65
N ASN A 23 7.33 25.79 17.38
CA ASN A 23 6.53 26.89 16.83
C ASN A 23 7.42 28.06 16.39
N ASP A 24 8.40 28.44 17.20
CA ASP A 24 9.36 29.49 16.84
C ASP A 24 10.17 29.12 15.58
N CYS A 25 10.62 27.87 15.46
CA CYS A 25 11.30 27.39 14.25
C CYS A 25 10.44 27.56 12.98
N LEU A 26 9.15 27.22 13.07
CA LEU A 26 8.19 27.34 11.97
C LEU A 26 7.93 28.80 11.60
N GLU A 27 7.79 29.68 12.59
CA GLU A 27 7.52 31.09 12.38
C GLU A 27 8.75 31.83 11.80
N LEU A 28 9.96 31.54 12.29
CA LEU A 28 11.20 32.03 11.69
C LEU A 28 11.35 31.55 10.24
N GLN A 29 11.03 30.27 9.98
CA GLN A 29 11.04 29.72 8.62
C GLN A 29 10.08 30.48 7.71
N ARG A 30 8.87 30.81 8.18
CA ARG A 30 7.88 31.63 7.43
C ARG A 30 8.46 33.02 7.10
N ILE A 31 9.12 33.68 8.05
CA ILE A 31 9.77 34.98 7.82
C ILE A 31 10.89 34.85 6.77
N PHE A 32 11.80 33.88 6.91
CA PHE A 32 12.88 33.67 5.95
C PHE A 32 12.37 33.40 4.53
N TRP A 33 11.36 32.54 4.37
CA TRP A 33 10.77 32.26 3.07
C TRP A 33 10.13 33.50 2.44
N SER A 34 9.44 34.33 3.24
CA SER A 34 8.84 35.58 2.75
C SER A 34 9.89 36.58 2.22
N ALA A 35 11.08 36.58 2.83
CA ALA A 35 12.25 37.36 2.39
C ALA A 35 12.99 36.73 1.20
N GLY A 36 12.59 35.54 0.74
CA GLY A 36 13.27 34.79 -0.32
C GLY A 36 14.55 34.08 0.13
N VAL A 37 14.73 33.92 1.44
CA VAL A 37 15.84 33.18 2.08
C VAL A 37 15.44 31.72 2.28
N ARG A 38 16.31 30.79 1.89
CA ARG A 38 16.05 29.36 2.10
C ARG A 38 16.22 29.00 3.58
N SER A 39 15.22 28.40 4.20
CA SER A 39 15.30 27.89 5.57
C SER A 39 14.74 26.46 5.61
N ASP A 40 15.61 25.49 5.89
CA ASP A 40 15.25 24.08 6.04
C ASP A 40 15.43 23.74 7.53
N LEU A 41 14.57 22.88 8.08
CA LEU A 41 14.66 22.40 9.47
C LEU A 41 15.43 21.08 9.51
N PHE A 42 16.41 20.98 10.40
CA PHE A 42 17.21 19.78 10.65
C PHE A 42 16.99 19.33 12.08
N ALA A 43 16.79 18.02 12.29
CA ALA A 43 16.68 17.45 13.64
C ALA A 43 17.28 16.05 13.69
N ALA A 44 17.68 15.63 14.90
CA ALA A 44 18.01 14.23 15.16
C ALA A 44 16.73 13.39 15.30
N GLU A 45 15.70 13.96 15.93
CA GLU A 45 14.37 13.37 16.05
C GLU A 45 13.29 14.39 15.63
N ALA A 46 12.34 13.94 14.81
CA ALA A 46 11.13 14.70 14.51
C ALA A 46 9.89 13.91 14.94
N LYS A 47 9.03 14.55 15.74
CA LYS A 47 7.72 13.99 16.10
C LYS A 47 6.86 13.79 14.83
N PRO A 48 5.94 12.81 14.81
CA PRO A 48 5.24 12.37 13.60
C PRO A 48 4.71 13.49 12.71
N GLU A 49 4.16 14.54 13.31
CA GLU A 49 3.60 15.73 12.67
C GLU A 49 4.64 16.63 12.00
N MET A 50 5.88 16.64 12.49
CA MET A 50 6.99 17.45 11.95
C MET A 50 7.87 16.71 10.95
N ARG A 51 7.76 15.38 10.85
CA ARG A 51 8.61 14.55 9.97
C ARG A 51 8.60 14.97 8.50
N ALA A 52 7.46 15.45 8.01
CA ALA A 52 7.34 15.87 6.61
C ALA A 52 8.10 17.17 6.29
N LEU A 53 8.37 18.01 7.29
CA LEU A 53 9.02 19.31 7.17
C LEU A 53 10.50 19.31 7.59
N THR A 54 10.98 18.18 8.13
CA THR A 54 12.30 18.08 8.76
C THR A 54 13.24 17.19 7.95
N ARG A 55 14.51 17.61 7.83
CA ARG A 55 15.61 16.84 7.25
C ARG A 55 16.42 16.13 8.32
N SER A 56 17.08 15.03 7.96
CA SER A 56 18.00 14.35 8.88
C SER A 56 19.19 15.27 9.15
N TRP A 57 19.59 15.36 10.41
CA TRP A 57 20.83 16.01 10.83
C TRP A 57 22.11 15.40 10.21
N ASP A 58 22.05 14.20 9.61
CA ASP A 58 23.18 13.64 8.84
C ASP A 58 23.52 14.49 7.61
N ASP A 59 22.54 15.22 7.08
CA ASP A 59 22.71 16.09 5.92
C ASP A 59 23.39 17.43 6.28
N LEU A 60 23.71 17.69 7.56
CA LEU A 60 24.40 18.91 7.99
C LEU A 60 25.80 19.06 7.37
N GLU A 61 26.45 17.97 6.99
CA GLU A 61 27.75 17.98 6.28
C GLU A 61 27.63 18.52 4.85
N LEU A 62 26.43 18.46 4.26
CA LEU A 62 26.16 18.91 2.89
C LEU A 62 25.99 20.44 2.81
N ILE A 63 25.85 21.13 3.95
CA ILE A 63 25.68 22.58 4.00
C ILE A 63 27.03 23.25 3.69
N LYS A 64 27.13 23.86 2.50
CA LYS A 64 28.33 24.58 2.05
C LYS A 64 28.54 25.86 2.86
N ARG A 65 29.81 26.18 3.18
CA ARG A 65 30.21 27.30 4.06
C ARG A 65 29.90 28.71 3.54
N ARG A 66 29.62 28.89 2.24
CA ARG A 66 29.44 30.21 1.62
C ARG A 66 27.96 30.51 1.39
N ASP A 67 27.53 31.71 1.78
CA ASP A 67 26.22 32.34 1.52
C ASP A 67 25.09 32.17 2.57
N GLY A 68 25.37 31.67 3.78
CA GLY A 68 24.38 31.57 4.87
C GLY A 68 24.89 30.95 6.16
N PHE A 69 23.99 30.68 7.12
CA PHE A 69 24.30 30.08 8.42
C PHE A 69 23.25 29.06 8.89
N LEU A 70 23.59 28.33 9.94
CA LEU A 70 22.74 27.40 10.69
C LEU A 70 22.38 28.04 12.04
N LEU A 71 21.08 28.27 12.27
CA LEU A 71 20.50 28.65 13.56
C LEU A 71 20.38 27.42 14.45
N VAL A 72 21.11 27.39 15.54
CA VAL A 72 21.09 26.31 16.52
C VAL A 72 20.17 26.73 17.67
N HIS A 73 19.01 26.09 17.75
CA HIS A 73 18.05 26.30 18.82
C HIS A 73 18.54 25.51 20.05
N HIS A 74 18.84 26.23 21.14
CA HIS A 74 19.40 25.64 22.35
C HIS A 74 18.51 25.91 23.56
N SER A 75 17.89 24.84 24.06
CA SER A 75 16.90 24.86 25.16
C SER A 75 17.19 23.83 26.27
N ILE A 76 18.05 22.84 26.01
CA ILE A 76 18.49 21.82 26.96
C ILE A 76 19.75 21.12 26.44
N GLY A 77 20.49 20.42 27.30
CA GLY A 77 21.64 19.62 26.90
C GLY A 77 21.25 18.40 26.07
N THR A 78 22.15 18.00 25.17
CA THR A 78 21.90 16.93 24.20
C THR A 78 23.21 16.36 23.64
N ASP A 79 23.23 15.06 23.35
CA ASP A 79 24.38 14.39 22.72
C ASP A 79 24.63 14.85 21.27
N THR A 80 23.76 15.70 20.72
CA THR A 80 23.84 16.16 19.33
C THR A 80 24.79 17.34 19.13
N VAL A 81 25.06 18.14 20.17
CA VAL A 81 25.88 19.37 20.09
C VAL A 81 27.29 19.13 19.52
N PRO A 82 28.04 18.06 19.90
CA PRO A 82 29.35 17.79 19.32
C PRO A 82 29.33 17.67 17.78
N LYS A 83 28.29 17.05 17.21
CA LYS A 83 28.14 16.91 15.75
C LYS A 83 27.78 18.25 15.09
N VAL A 84 26.93 19.05 15.73
CA VAL A 84 26.61 20.41 15.27
C VAL A 84 27.88 21.27 15.24
N LEU A 85 28.70 21.21 16.30
CA LEU A 85 29.99 21.89 16.38
C LEU A 85 30.94 21.45 15.25
N ALA A 86 30.99 20.15 14.95
CA ALA A 86 31.81 19.58 13.87
C ALA A 86 31.34 19.95 12.45
N SER A 87 30.09 20.37 12.26
CA SER A 87 29.57 20.75 10.93
C SER A 87 30.36 21.93 10.33
N PRO A 88 30.61 21.93 9.00
CA PRO A 88 31.28 23.03 8.31
C PRO A 88 30.42 24.30 8.17
N ALA A 89 29.15 24.28 8.58
CA ALA A 89 28.25 25.44 8.53
C ALA A 89 28.71 26.57 9.48
N ARG A 90 28.48 27.82 9.07
CA ARG A 90 28.55 29.00 9.96
C ARG A 90 27.38 28.92 10.94
N LYS A 91 27.59 29.31 12.19
CA LYS A 91 26.65 29.02 13.28
C LYS A 91 26.16 30.31 13.93
N ALA A 92 24.88 30.30 14.26
CA ALA A 92 24.23 31.29 15.09
C ALA A 92 23.39 30.58 16.14
N ILE A 93 23.21 31.18 17.31
CA ILE A 93 22.44 30.56 18.40
C ILE A 93 21.08 31.24 18.51
N VAL A 94 20.02 30.46 18.70
CA VAL A 94 18.75 30.93 19.24
C VAL A 94 18.60 30.32 20.63
N TYR A 95 18.68 31.16 21.66
CA TYR A 95 18.71 30.71 23.05
C TYR A 95 17.35 30.82 23.73
N HIS A 96 16.78 29.66 24.03
CA HIS A 96 15.41 29.47 24.57
C HIS A 96 15.36 29.34 26.10
N ASN A 97 16.45 29.71 26.78
CA ASN A 97 16.68 29.54 28.23
C ASN A 97 16.91 28.08 28.66
N ILE A 98 17.73 27.88 29.70
CA ILE A 98 17.96 26.57 30.33
C ILE A 98 17.77 26.71 31.84
N THR A 99 16.78 25.99 32.37
CA THR A 99 16.48 25.99 33.80
C THR A 99 17.69 25.49 34.60
N PRO A 100 18.12 26.20 35.68
CA PRO A 100 19.19 25.74 36.55
C PRO A 100 18.96 24.33 37.14
N GLY A 101 20.01 23.49 37.15
CA GLY A 101 19.95 22.11 37.64
C GLY A 101 19.48 21.96 39.10
N HIS A 102 19.72 22.96 39.96
CA HIS A 102 19.31 22.91 41.36
C HIS A 102 17.78 22.82 41.57
N TYR A 103 16.97 23.33 40.62
CA TYR A 103 15.52 23.17 40.68
C TYR A 103 15.06 21.72 40.53
N PHE A 104 15.86 20.87 39.89
CA PHE A 104 15.52 19.47 39.65
C PHE A 104 16.17 18.51 40.64
N ALA A 105 17.12 18.97 41.46
CA ALA A 105 17.88 18.13 42.38
C ALA A 105 16.98 17.38 43.37
N GLY A 106 17.10 16.05 43.42
CA GLY A 106 16.29 15.20 44.30
C GLY A 106 14.81 15.05 43.90
N LEU A 107 14.40 15.69 42.80
CA LEU A 107 13.05 15.60 42.23
C LEU A 107 13.02 14.95 40.85
N ASN A 108 14.02 15.27 40.01
CA ASN A 108 14.21 14.73 38.67
C ASN A 108 15.69 14.83 38.26
N ASP A 109 16.52 13.88 38.73
CA ASP A 109 17.96 13.88 38.49
C ASP A 109 18.33 13.70 37.00
N TYR A 110 17.42 13.10 36.21
CA TYR A 110 17.55 13.05 34.76
C TYR A 110 17.56 14.45 34.16
N LEU A 111 16.53 15.27 34.43
CA LEU A 111 16.47 16.66 33.95
C LEU A 111 17.60 17.52 34.50
N LYS A 112 18.03 17.30 35.76
CA LYS A 112 19.20 17.97 36.33
C LYS A 112 20.43 17.78 35.45
N THR A 113 20.72 16.53 35.08
CA THR A 113 21.91 16.17 34.29
C THR A 113 21.89 16.87 32.93
N PHE A 114 20.77 16.84 32.21
CA PHE A 114 20.66 17.49 30.91
C PHE A 114 20.64 19.02 30.99
N ALA A 115 20.12 19.60 32.06
CA ALA A 115 20.17 21.05 32.30
C ALA A 115 21.60 21.53 32.56
N GLU A 116 22.36 20.81 33.40
CA GLU A 116 23.77 21.10 33.67
C GLU A 116 24.62 20.97 32.40
N LEU A 117 24.45 19.86 31.67
CA LEU A 117 25.09 19.65 30.38
C LEU A 117 24.74 20.77 29.37
N GLY A 118 23.47 21.17 29.30
CA GLY A 118 23.04 22.22 28.39
C GLY A 118 23.71 23.57 28.66
N ARG A 119 23.94 23.90 29.93
CA ARG A 119 24.66 25.13 30.30
C ARG A 119 26.16 25.05 30.01
N GLU A 120 26.77 23.88 30.10
CA GLU A 120 28.14 23.67 29.64
C GLU A 120 28.24 23.81 28.12
N GLN A 121 27.33 23.14 27.39
CA GLN A 121 27.23 23.20 25.93
C GLN A 121 26.94 24.61 25.41
N LEU A 122 26.20 25.43 26.15
CA LEU A 122 25.97 26.84 25.80
C LEU A 122 27.30 27.60 25.68
N LYS A 123 28.27 27.34 26.57
CA LYS A 123 29.62 27.96 26.50
C LYS A 123 30.41 27.48 25.30
N GLU A 124 30.25 26.22 24.90
CA GLU A 124 30.90 25.66 23.71
C GLU A 124 30.31 26.24 22.43
N LEU A 125 28.98 26.28 22.34
CA LEU A 125 28.26 26.89 21.23
C LEU A 125 28.58 28.39 21.13
N ALA A 126 28.62 29.13 22.25
CA ALA A 126 28.95 30.55 22.28
C ALA A 126 30.34 30.84 21.68
N LYS A 127 31.32 29.96 21.90
CA LYS A 127 32.66 30.08 21.29
C LYS A 127 32.67 29.82 19.78
N ALA A 128 31.74 29.00 19.28
CA ALA A 128 31.69 28.59 17.88
C ALA A 128 30.72 29.43 17.03
N ALA A 129 29.80 30.17 17.65
CA ALA A 129 28.80 30.98 16.98
C ALA A 129 29.30 32.40 16.67
N GLU A 130 28.81 32.96 15.57
CA GLU A 130 29.18 34.32 15.11
C GLU A 130 28.23 35.40 15.64
N PHE A 131 26.99 35.02 15.95
CA PHE A 131 25.99 35.87 16.58
C PHE A 131 24.96 35.02 17.35
N GLY A 132 24.31 35.65 18.32
CA GLY A 132 23.27 35.02 19.14
C GLY A 132 21.99 35.84 19.17
N ILE A 133 20.86 35.15 19.15
CA ILE A 133 19.54 35.72 19.36
C ILE A 133 18.96 35.10 20.63
N ALA A 134 18.31 35.92 21.44
CA ALA A 134 17.65 35.51 22.67
C ALA A 134 16.21 36.02 22.71
N ASP A 135 15.30 35.26 23.30
CA ASP A 135 13.88 35.62 23.36
C ASP A 135 13.59 36.81 24.29
N SER A 136 14.50 37.12 25.20
CA SER A 136 14.40 38.16 26.21
C SER A 136 15.76 38.78 26.55
N GLU A 137 15.76 39.94 27.19
CA GLU A 137 16.95 40.57 27.72
C GLU A 137 17.62 39.73 28.81
N TYR A 138 16.84 38.98 29.60
CA TYR A 138 17.38 38.01 30.56
C TYR A 138 18.22 36.93 29.85
N ASN A 139 17.66 36.28 28.83
CA ASN A 139 18.35 35.26 28.05
C ASN A 139 19.57 35.85 27.31
N ARG A 140 19.48 37.10 26.83
CA ARG A 140 20.58 37.78 26.14
C ARG A 140 21.79 37.96 27.07
N LYS A 141 21.56 38.36 28.33
CA LYS A 141 22.61 38.46 29.35
C LYS A 141 23.25 37.11 29.69
N GLU A 142 22.47 36.02 29.70
CA GLU A 142 23.02 34.67 29.88
C GLU A 142 23.91 34.25 28.70
N LEU A 143 23.53 34.58 27.46
CA LEU A 143 24.37 34.36 26.27
C LEU A 143 25.69 35.16 26.35
N GLU A 144 25.63 36.42 26.76
CA GLU A 144 26.82 37.26 26.97
C GLU A 144 27.73 36.68 28.06
N ALA A 145 27.14 36.23 29.18
CA ALA A 145 27.86 35.59 30.27
C ALA A 145 28.50 34.25 29.86
N ALA A 146 27.91 33.55 28.87
CA ALA A 146 28.50 32.35 28.27
C ALA A 146 29.68 32.65 27.31
N GLY A 147 29.92 33.92 26.98
CA GLY A 147 31.06 34.39 26.21
C GLY A 147 30.73 34.89 24.80
N LEU A 148 29.46 35.04 24.43
CA LEU A 148 29.05 35.55 23.11
C LEU A 148 28.68 37.03 23.20
N ALA A 149 29.55 37.93 22.73
CA ALA A 149 29.31 39.37 22.80
C ALA A 149 28.32 39.89 21.75
N ASN A 150 28.29 39.30 20.55
CA ASN A 150 27.41 39.75 19.46
C ASN A 150 26.02 39.14 19.62
N THR A 151 25.15 39.80 20.39
CA THR A 151 23.82 39.31 20.73
C THR A 151 22.71 40.33 20.48
N ALA A 152 21.49 39.85 20.26
CA ALA A 152 20.29 40.69 20.11
C ALA A 152 19.05 40.01 20.71
N VAL A 153 18.03 40.79 21.08
CA VAL A 153 16.73 40.28 21.54
C VAL A 153 15.77 40.16 20.36
N VAL A 154 15.29 38.95 20.10
CA VAL A 154 14.18 38.68 19.17
C VAL A 154 13.17 37.83 19.92
N PRO A 155 12.01 38.37 20.31
CA PRO A 155 11.00 37.63 21.06
C PRO A 155 10.51 36.37 20.33
N ALA A 156 10.14 35.35 21.09
CA ALA A 156 9.54 34.12 20.54
C ALA A 156 8.24 34.43 19.80
N LEU A 157 8.07 33.83 18.62
CA LEU A 157 6.87 34.01 17.80
C LEU A 157 5.75 33.06 18.20
N VAL A 158 4.53 33.60 18.33
CA VAL A 158 3.31 32.84 18.65
C VAL A 158 2.40 32.81 17.42
N ASP A 159 1.88 31.63 17.06
CA ASP A 159 0.89 31.49 16.00
C ASP A 159 -0.52 31.81 16.55
N TRP A 160 -0.99 33.02 16.29
CA TRP A 160 -2.29 33.48 16.77
C TRP A 160 -3.48 32.82 16.06
N GLU A 161 -3.27 32.15 14.91
CA GLU A 161 -4.34 31.49 14.17
C GLU A 161 -5.02 30.37 14.99
N ASP A 162 -4.26 29.70 15.87
CA ASP A 162 -4.78 28.65 16.76
C ASP A 162 -5.74 29.22 17.82
N PHE A 163 -5.57 30.49 18.22
CA PHE A 163 -6.46 31.18 19.15
C PHE A 163 -7.73 31.74 18.49
N ASP A 164 -7.82 31.75 17.17
CA ASP A 164 -9.03 32.18 16.44
C ASP A 164 -10.06 31.03 16.28
N ARG A 165 -9.70 29.82 16.72
CA ARG A 165 -10.60 28.65 16.71
C ARG A 165 -11.78 28.80 17.69
N PRO A 166 -12.92 28.13 17.43
CA PRO A 166 -14.00 28.06 18.40
C PRO A 166 -13.56 27.26 19.65
N PRO A 167 -13.97 27.67 20.86
CA PRO A 167 -13.64 26.95 22.09
C PRO A 167 -14.36 25.58 22.13
N ASP A 168 -13.76 24.60 22.83
CA ASP A 168 -14.41 23.33 23.10
C ASP A 168 -15.72 23.53 23.90
N PRO A 169 -16.87 23.00 23.42
CA PRO A 169 -18.18 23.29 24.00
C PRO A 169 -18.45 22.55 25.33
N GLU A 170 -17.70 21.51 25.68
CA GLU A 170 -17.84 20.81 26.95
C GLU A 170 -17.08 21.56 28.05
N VAL A 171 -15.81 21.87 27.79
CA VAL A 171 -14.97 22.64 28.72
C VAL A 171 -15.54 24.06 28.92
N ALA A 172 -16.04 24.70 27.85
CA ALA A 172 -16.66 26.01 27.96
C ALA A 172 -17.93 26.01 28.82
N ARG A 173 -18.72 24.93 28.80
CA ARG A 173 -19.90 24.79 29.67
C ARG A 173 -19.50 24.58 31.12
N GLU A 174 -18.52 23.71 31.37
CA GLU A 174 -18.00 23.48 32.71
C GLU A 174 -17.51 24.80 33.34
N LEU A 175 -16.70 25.57 32.61
CA LEU A 175 -16.20 26.87 33.09
C LEU A 175 -17.30 27.93 33.23
N ALA A 176 -18.37 27.87 32.44
CA ALA A 176 -19.49 28.80 32.55
C ALA A 176 -20.32 28.59 33.83
N ASP A 177 -20.31 27.37 34.39
CA ASP A 177 -20.99 27.05 35.65
C ASP A 177 -20.15 27.49 36.88
N GLU A 178 -18.87 27.81 36.70
CA GLU A 178 -17.98 28.23 37.78
C GLU A 178 -18.08 29.74 38.04
N ARG A 179 -18.26 30.12 39.31
CA ARG A 179 -18.30 31.55 39.70
C ARG A 179 -16.93 32.23 39.55
N THR A 180 -15.87 31.53 39.94
CA THR A 180 -14.49 32.01 39.89
C THR A 180 -13.58 30.85 39.47
N ALA A 181 -12.94 30.99 38.31
CA ALA A 181 -12.00 30.01 37.77
C ALA A 181 -10.60 30.64 37.64
N ILE A 182 -9.63 30.13 38.38
CA ILE A 182 -8.23 30.55 38.30
C ILE A 182 -7.48 29.57 37.41
N LEU A 183 -6.71 30.08 36.46
CA LEU A 183 -5.98 29.28 35.47
C LEU A 183 -4.47 29.40 35.64
N THR A 184 -3.78 28.27 35.62
CA THR A 184 -2.32 28.18 35.44
C THR A 184 -2.02 27.24 34.29
N VAL A 185 -1.26 27.72 33.30
CA VAL A 185 -0.89 26.93 32.11
C VAL A 185 0.61 26.68 32.07
N GLY A 186 0.98 25.42 31.86
CA GLY A 186 2.35 24.99 31.63
C GLY A 186 2.67 23.61 32.18
N GLN A 187 3.82 23.08 31.79
CA GLN A 187 4.31 21.82 32.32
C GLN A 187 4.55 21.91 33.83
N ILE A 188 4.07 20.92 34.60
CA ILE A 188 4.17 20.92 36.06
C ILE A 188 5.61 20.59 36.49
N LEU A 189 6.47 21.60 36.57
CA LEU A 189 7.90 21.47 36.91
C LEU A 189 8.25 22.28 38.17
N PRO A 190 9.32 21.91 38.90
CA PRO A 190 9.69 22.55 40.17
C PRO A 190 9.86 24.06 40.07
N HIS A 191 10.57 24.56 39.06
CA HIS A 191 10.83 25.99 38.84
C HIS A 191 9.58 26.80 38.49
N LYS A 192 8.46 26.15 38.14
CA LYS A 192 7.15 26.82 37.96
C LYS A 192 6.42 27.06 39.27
N ALA A 193 6.97 26.54 40.38
CA ALA A 193 6.47 26.72 41.74
C ALA A 193 4.95 26.47 41.90
N VAL A 194 4.40 25.47 41.19
CA VAL A 194 2.99 25.08 41.28
C VAL A 194 2.55 24.76 42.72
N HIS A 195 3.46 24.30 43.59
CA HIS A 195 3.17 24.13 45.03
C HIS A 195 2.80 25.45 45.73
N ASP A 196 3.41 26.58 45.34
CA ASP A 196 3.06 27.91 45.85
C ASP A 196 1.72 28.37 45.28
N VAL A 197 1.40 28.01 44.02
CA VAL A 197 0.09 28.26 43.42
C VAL A 197 -1.01 27.55 44.22
N VAL A 198 -0.79 26.28 44.58
CA VAL A 198 -1.73 25.50 45.42
C VAL A 198 -1.89 26.15 46.80
N ALA A 199 -0.80 26.58 47.43
CA ALA A 199 -0.85 27.23 48.75
C ALA A 199 -1.58 28.58 48.70
N ALA A 200 -1.29 29.41 47.71
CA ALA A 200 -1.98 30.69 47.49
C ALA A 200 -3.47 30.51 47.18
N PHE A 201 -3.81 29.50 46.37
CA PHE A 201 -5.21 29.18 46.08
C PHE A 201 -5.95 28.69 47.33
N ALA A 202 -5.31 27.88 48.17
CA ALA A 202 -5.86 27.48 49.46
C ALA A 202 -6.24 28.71 50.31
N LYS A 203 -5.35 29.71 50.33
CA LYS A 203 -5.57 30.98 51.05
C LYS A 203 -6.70 31.79 50.44
N TYR A 204 -6.74 31.93 49.12
CA TYR A 204 -7.83 32.61 48.41
C TYR A 204 -9.21 31.96 48.65
N ARG A 205 -9.28 30.62 48.79
CA ARG A 205 -10.54 29.93 49.09
C ARG A 205 -11.12 30.21 50.47
N GLU A 206 -10.36 30.84 51.38
CA GLU A 206 -10.92 31.33 52.64
C GLU A 206 -11.95 32.44 52.41
N THR A 207 -11.79 33.24 51.35
CA THR A 207 -12.70 34.32 50.97
C THR A 207 -13.72 33.90 49.89
N ASP A 208 -13.31 33.07 48.92
CA ASP A 208 -14.23 32.44 47.95
C ASP A 208 -14.16 30.91 48.00
N ARG A 209 -15.03 30.30 48.83
CA ARG A 209 -15.10 28.85 48.99
C ARG A 209 -15.52 28.10 47.72
N THR A 210 -16.17 28.79 46.77
CA THR A 210 -16.64 28.21 45.50
C THR A 210 -15.62 28.28 44.38
N ALA A 211 -14.51 29.00 44.57
CA ALA A 211 -13.48 29.13 43.54
C ALA A 211 -12.82 27.80 43.18
N ARG A 212 -12.41 27.70 41.92
CA ARG A 212 -11.76 26.53 41.32
C ARG A 212 -10.42 26.91 40.71
N LEU A 213 -9.47 25.99 40.75
CA LEU A 213 -8.16 26.13 40.13
C LEU A 213 -7.97 25.07 39.06
N TYR A 214 -7.67 25.51 37.85
CA TYR A 214 -7.34 24.65 36.73
C TYR A 214 -5.84 24.70 36.46
N LEU A 215 -5.17 23.57 36.65
CA LEU A 215 -3.76 23.37 36.38
C LEU A 215 -3.62 22.62 35.06
N VAL A 216 -3.40 23.40 33.98
CA VAL A 216 -3.41 22.91 32.61
C VAL A 216 -2.00 22.71 32.09
N GLY A 217 -1.65 21.46 31.78
CA GLY A 217 -0.39 21.16 31.10
C GLY A 217 0.17 19.76 31.39
N PRO A 218 1.18 19.33 30.62
CA PRO A 218 1.73 17.98 30.73
C PRO A 218 2.41 17.73 32.08
N THR A 219 2.38 16.47 32.51
CA THR A 219 3.00 16.01 33.77
C THR A 219 4.10 14.96 33.57
N ALA A 220 4.37 14.57 32.32
CA ALA A 220 5.28 13.47 31.99
C ALA A 220 6.73 13.67 32.50
N MET A 221 7.19 14.92 32.60
CA MET A 221 8.55 15.25 33.06
C MET A 221 8.63 15.72 34.51
N SER A 222 7.52 15.63 35.26
CA SER A 222 7.46 16.16 36.61
C SER A 222 8.31 15.39 37.63
N GLY A 223 8.69 14.13 37.36
CA GLY A 223 9.38 13.29 38.34
C GLY A 223 8.58 13.17 39.64
N SER A 224 9.25 13.14 40.80
CA SER A 224 8.58 13.07 42.11
C SER A 224 7.91 14.38 42.53
N TYR A 225 8.12 15.47 41.79
CA TYR A 225 7.50 16.77 42.08
C TYR A 225 5.97 16.73 41.94
N LEU A 226 5.44 15.94 40.99
CA LEU A 226 3.98 15.79 40.86
C LEU A 226 3.36 15.17 42.12
N ASP A 227 4.05 14.20 42.73
CA ASP A 227 3.57 13.56 43.95
C ASP A 227 3.61 14.51 45.14
N ARG A 228 4.60 15.41 45.19
CA ARG A 228 4.63 16.52 46.16
C ARG A 228 3.42 17.43 45.99
N VAL A 229 3.13 17.89 44.77
CA VAL A 229 1.98 18.77 44.48
C VAL A 229 0.66 18.05 44.84
N ARG A 230 0.49 16.79 44.46
CA ARG A 230 -0.69 15.98 44.86
C ARG A 230 -0.78 15.79 46.38
N GLY A 231 0.36 15.62 47.05
CA GLY A 231 0.45 15.56 48.51
C GLY A 231 -0.03 16.85 49.17
N ASP A 232 0.39 18.00 48.64
CA ASP A 232 -0.03 19.33 49.10
C ASP A 232 -1.54 19.55 48.90
N ILE A 233 -2.08 19.19 47.72
CA ILE A 233 -3.53 19.26 47.43
C ILE A 233 -4.33 18.45 48.46
N ARG A 234 -3.91 17.21 48.75
CA ARG A 234 -4.58 16.35 49.74
C ARG A 234 -4.47 16.87 51.16
N ARG A 235 -3.27 17.31 51.55
CA ARG A 235 -3.01 17.86 52.89
C ARG A 235 -3.87 19.10 53.19
N LEU A 236 -4.17 19.89 52.16
CA LEU A 236 -4.99 21.10 52.24
C LEU A 236 -6.49 20.84 51.98
N GLY A 237 -6.91 19.60 51.69
CA GLY A 237 -8.31 19.24 51.44
C GLY A 237 -8.91 19.87 50.16
N LEU A 238 -8.10 20.01 49.10
CA LEU A 238 -8.44 20.72 47.87
C LEU A 238 -8.75 19.81 46.68
N GLU A 239 -8.92 18.50 46.90
CA GLU A 239 -9.11 17.51 45.83
C GLU A 239 -10.33 17.79 44.95
N ASN A 240 -11.38 18.37 45.53
CA ASN A 240 -12.61 18.75 44.81
C ASN A 240 -12.58 20.19 44.27
N ALA A 241 -11.48 20.93 44.46
CA ALA A 241 -11.37 22.33 44.06
C ALA A 241 -10.25 22.59 43.04
N ILE A 242 -9.36 21.62 42.82
CA ILE A 242 -8.23 21.72 41.91
C ILE A 242 -8.33 20.63 40.85
N THR A 243 -8.34 21.02 39.58
CA THR A 243 -8.35 20.11 38.43
C THR A 243 -6.96 20.08 37.77
N LEU A 244 -6.32 18.91 37.78
CA LEU A 244 -5.10 18.63 37.03
C LEU A 244 -5.48 18.01 35.67
N THR A 245 -5.48 18.80 34.60
CA THR A 245 -6.03 18.36 33.30
C THR A 245 -5.08 17.45 32.52
N GLY A 246 -3.77 17.57 32.76
CA GLY A 246 -2.76 17.01 31.86
C GLY A 246 -2.70 17.77 30.54
N SER A 247 -2.26 17.11 29.47
CA SER A 247 -2.24 17.67 28.11
C SER A 247 -3.66 17.85 27.56
N VAL A 248 -3.94 18.98 26.90
CA VAL A 248 -5.26 19.33 26.32
C VAL A 248 -5.14 19.68 24.84
N THR A 249 -6.26 19.65 24.10
CA THR A 249 -6.30 20.11 22.71
C THR A 249 -6.23 21.64 22.62
N VAL A 250 -5.99 22.18 21.42
CA VAL A 250 -6.00 23.64 21.18
C VAL A 250 -7.36 24.24 21.51
N GLU A 251 -8.46 23.59 21.10
CA GLU A 251 -9.82 24.07 21.36
C GLU A 251 -10.17 24.06 22.85
N GLN A 252 -9.66 23.07 23.61
CA GLN A 252 -9.78 23.02 25.07
C GLN A 252 -8.92 24.10 25.74
N LEU A 253 -7.68 24.31 25.27
CA LEU A 253 -6.82 25.38 25.77
C LEU A 253 -7.45 26.76 25.56
N VAL A 254 -8.04 27.00 24.39
CA VAL A 254 -8.82 28.21 24.08
C VAL A 254 -10.03 28.34 25.01
N ALA A 255 -10.73 27.24 25.31
CA ALA A 255 -11.84 27.24 26.27
C ALA A 255 -11.37 27.63 27.68
N TYR A 256 -10.26 27.07 28.18
CA TYR A 256 -9.69 27.43 29.47
C TYR A 256 -9.30 28.90 29.55
N TYR A 257 -8.57 29.43 28.56
CA TYR A 257 -8.17 30.84 28.56
C TYR A 257 -9.37 31.80 28.49
N ARG A 258 -10.38 31.50 27.66
CA ARG A 258 -11.56 32.36 27.49
C ARG A 258 -12.58 32.22 28.62
N GLY A 259 -12.63 31.07 29.30
CA GLY A 259 -13.57 30.77 30.37
C GLY A 259 -13.04 31.08 31.78
N ALA A 260 -11.73 31.24 31.95
CA ALA A 260 -11.15 31.59 33.25
C ALA A 260 -11.42 33.06 33.65
N THR A 261 -11.33 33.34 34.95
CA THR A 261 -11.51 34.66 35.55
C THR A 261 -10.18 35.40 35.74
N ALA A 262 -9.11 34.68 36.08
CA ALA A 262 -7.76 35.24 36.19
C ALA A 262 -6.70 34.19 35.84
N PHE A 263 -5.56 34.65 35.30
CA PHE A 263 -4.37 33.83 35.07
C PHE A 263 -3.36 34.04 36.20
N LEU A 264 -2.87 32.95 36.77
CA LEU A 264 -1.86 32.97 37.83
C LEU A 264 -0.64 32.16 37.42
N THR A 265 0.54 32.77 37.52
CA THR A 265 1.82 32.07 37.42
C THR A 265 2.79 32.53 38.49
N LEU A 266 3.35 31.60 39.26
CA LEU A 266 4.34 31.88 40.30
C LEU A 266 5.74 31.35 39.95
N SER A 267 6.00 31.14 38.66
CA SER A 267 7.29 30.65 38.18
C SER A 267 8.46 31.47 38.73
N GLU A 268 9.52 30.77 39.14
CA GLU A 268 10.78 31.33 39.62
C GLU A 268 11.79 31.52 38.49
N HIS A 269 11.58 30.84 37.36
CA HIS A 269 12.49 30.89 36.23
C HIS A 269 11.76 30.64 34.91
N GLU A 270 11.67 31.66 34.06
CA GLU A 270 11.10 31.59 32.71
C GLU A 270 11.94 32.45 31.75
N GLY A 271 12.16 31.95 30.54
CA GLY A 271 12.96 32.65 29.51
C GLY A 271 12.17 33.67 28.69
N PHE A 272 10.86 33.50 28.61
CA PHE A 272 9.93 34.41 27.96
C PHE A 272 8.51 34.26 28.52
N CYS A 273 8.05 33.04 28.82
CA CYS A 273 6.71 32.76 29.36
C CYS A 273 5.57 33.13 28.40
N VAL A 274 5.50 32.42 27.26
CA VAL A 274 4.43 32.53 26.26
C VAL A 274 3.00 32.54 26.85
N PRO A 275 2.66 31.74 27.89
CA PRO A 275 1.33 31.77 28.51
C PRO A 275 0.83 33.15 28.97
N LEU A 276 1.74 34.09 29.28
CA LEU A 276 1.36 35.47 29.60
C LEU A 276 0.70 36.16 28.41
N LEU A 277 1.26 35.98 27.21
CA LEU A 277 0.72 36.58 25.99
C LEU A 277 -0.60 35.90 25.58
N GLU A 278 -0.70 34.59 25.77
CA GLU A 278 -1.93 33.82 25.52
C GLU A 278 -3.09 34.27 26.42
N ALA A 279 -2.81 34.49 27.70
CA ALA A 279 -3.77 35.06 28.66
C ALA A 279 -4.20 36.47 28.26
N MET A 280 -3.24 37.36 27.97
CA MET A 280 -3.55 38.74 27.54
C MET A 280 -4.33 38.79 26.21
N ARG A 281 -4.01 37.90 25.25
CA ARG A 281 -4.73 37.77 23.97
C ARG A 281 -6.20 37.34 24.16
N SER A 282 -6.45 36.63 25.25
CA SER A 282 -7.77 36.12 25.64
C SER A 282 -8.50 37.03 26.62
N ASP A 283 -8.01 38.25 26.84
CA ASP A 283 -8.56 39.24 27.76
C ASP A 283 -8.62 38.78 29.23
N LEU A 284 -7.72 37.87 29.60
CA LEU A 284 -7.63 37.31 30.96
C LEU A 284 -6.63 38.14 31.78
N PRO A 285 -7.03 38.77 32.90
CA PRO A 285 -6.09 39.53 33.72
C PRO A 285 -5.06 38.60 34.39
N VAL A 286 -3.81 39.05 34.42
CA VAL A 286 -2.65 38.24 34.80
C VAL A 286 -2.07 38.70 36.13
N VAL A 287 -1.81 37.74 37.03
CA VAL A 287 -1.00 37.92 38.24
C VAL A 287 0.24 37.01 38.12
N ALA A 288 1.43 37.60 38.20
CA ALA A 288 2.67 36.88 37.96
C ALA A 288 3.77 37.21 38.97
N ASN A 289 4.61 36.23 39.32
CA ASN A 289 5.81 36.45 40.12
C ASN A 289 6.90 37.19 39.31
N ALA A 290 7.51 38.24 39.87
CA ALA A 290 8.51 39.05 39.19
C ALA A 290 9.90 38.37 39.14
N ALA A 291 10.02 37.29 38.36
CA ALA A 291 11.25 36.51 38.24
C ALA A 291 11.71 36.32 36.78
N ALA A 292 13.04 36.28 36.58
CA ALA A 292 13.68 36.10 35.27
C ALA A 292 13.09 37.02 34.18
N ALA A 293 12.62 36.48 33.05
CA ALA A 293 12.07 37.26 31.95
C ALA A 293 10.60 37.69 32.13
N ILE A 294 9.90 37.25 33.19
CA ILE A 294 8.47 37.53 33.38
C ILE A 294 8.16 39.04 33.41
N PRO A 295 8.92 39.89 34.13
CA PRO A 295 8.66 41.34 34.14
C PRO A 295 8.78 41.96 32.74
N GLU A 296 9.75 41.49 31.95
CA GLU A 296 9.94 41.97 30.59
C GLU A 296 8.75 41.55 29.73
N THR A 297 8.35 40.28 29.72
CA THR A 297 7.24 39.82 28.87
C THR A 297 5.91 40.47 29.25
N LEU A 298 5.60 40.54 30.55
CA LEU A 298 4.32 41.07 31.05
C LEU A 298 4.20 42.59 30.87
N GLY A 299 5.30 43.34 31.09
CA GLY A 299 5.27 44.79 31.08
C GLY A 299 4.24 45.34 32.08
N ASP A 300 3.40 46.28 31.63
CA ASP A 300 2.29 46.86 32.40
C ASP A 300 0.95 46.14 32.16
N GLY A 301 0.92 45.02 31.42
CA GLY A 301 -0.28 44.28 31.06
C GLY A 301 -0.86 43.37 32.17
N GLY A 302 -0.24 43.34 33.35
CA GLY A 302 -0.68 42.53 34.49
C GLY A 302 -0.07 43.01 35.81
N VAL A 303 -0.31 42.26 36.88
CA VAL A 303 0.23 42.53 38.22
C VAL A 303 1.49 41.69 38.45
N LEU A 304 2.61 42.36 38.71
CA LEU A 304 3.86 41.73 39.12
C LEU A 304 3.96 41.70 40.64
N LEU A 305 4.24 40.52 41.17
CA LEU A 305 4.43 40.28 42.60
C LEU A 305 5.90 40.38 42.97
N GLU A 306 6.20 41.18 44.00
CA GLU A 306 7.52 41.22 44.64
C GLU A 306 7.70 40.09 45.67
N THR A 307 6.59 39.61 46.24
CA THR A 307 6.57 38.49 47.21
C THR A 307 5.48 37.50 46.83
N LYS A 308 5.79 36.20 46.89
CA LYS A 308 4.86 35.11 46.58
C LYS A 308 4.34 34.35 47.81
N THR A 309 4.21 35.04 48.97
CA THR A 309 3.55 34.42 50.13
C THR A 309 2.08 34.15 49.81
N PRO A 310 1.46 33.07 50.33
CA PRO A 310 0.06 32.75 50.05
C PRO A 310 -0.89 33.92 50.27
N GLU A 311 -0.68 34.71 51.33
CA GLU A 311 -1.47 35.89 51.67
C GLU A 311 -1.32 37.00 50.63
N ALA A 312 -0.09 37.30 50.20
CA ALA A 312 0.16 38.37 49.23
C ALA A 312 -0.42 38.03 47.85
N VAL A 313 -0.29 36.77 47.43
CA VAL A 313 -0.84 36.28 46.16
C VAL A 313 -2.38 36.31 46.21
N ALA A 314 -2.99 35.80 47.28
CA ALA A 314 -4.44 35.82 47.46
C ALA A 314 -5.01 37.24 47.44
N ALA A 315 -4.36 38.20 48.13
CA ALA A 315 -4.78 39.59 48.14
C ALA A 315 -4.74 40.24 46.74
N GLN A 316 -3.74 39.94 45.91
CA GLN A 316 -3.71 40.44 44.54
C GLN A 316 -4.74 39.74 43.64
N LEU A 317 -5.01 38.46 43.84
CA LEU A 317 -6.11 37.78 43.14
C LEU A 317 -7.47 38.40 43.49
N GLU A 318 -7.74 38.64 44.77
CA GLU A 318 -8.97 39.31 45.21
C GLU A 318 -9.13 40.69 44.57
N ARG A 319 -8.03 41.46 44.52
CA ARG A 319 -8.02 42.76 43.89
C ARG A 319 -8.27 42.69 42.38
N VAL A 320 -7.58 41.80 41.66
CA VAL A 320 -7.70 41.67 40.20
C VAL A 320 -9.07 41.12 39.78
N ILE A 321 -9.64 40.21 40.58
CA ILE A 321 -10.95 39.61 40.30
C ILE A 321 -12.09 40.56 40.70
N GLY A 322 -11.97 41.24 41.84
CA GLY A 322 -13.01 42.09 42.43
C GLY A 322 -13.07 43.52 41.92
N ASP A 323 -11.95 44.11 41.46
CA ASP A 323 -11.90 45.47 40.93
C ASP A 323 -12.10 45.49 39.41
N GLU A 324 -13.33 45.83 38.98
CA GLU A 324 -13.68 45.89 37.57
C GLU A 324 -12.89 46.97 36.80
N ALA A 325 -12.56 48.10 37.42
CA ALA A 325 -11.84 49.18 36.76
C ALA A 325 -10.38 48.78 36.51
N LEU A 326 -9.73 48.19 37.51
CA LEU A 326 -8.39 47.62 37.36
C LEU A 326 -8.37 46.54 36.28
N ARG A 327 -9.34 45.62 36.29
CA ARG A 327 -9.42 44.54 35.28
C ARG A 327 -9.50 45.09 33.85
N LYS A 328 -10.34 46.10 33.61
CA LYS A 328 -10.45 46.73 32.28
C LYS A 328 -9.14 47.39 31.84
N ASP A 329 -8.47 48.10 32.75
CA ASP A 329 -7.17 48.74 32.48
C ASP A 329 -6.08 47.70 32.14
N LEU A 330 -6.00 46.61 32.91
CA LEU A 330 -5.06 45.51 32.66
C LEU A 330 -5.32 44.84 31.31
N ILE A 331 -6.58 44.59 30.94
CA ILE A 331 -6.94 44.02 29.64
C ILE A 331 -6.50 44.94 28.47
N GLU A 332 -6.76 46.24 28.58
CA GLU A 332 -6.36 47.19 27.53
C GLU A 332 -4.84 47.28 27.37
N LYS A 333 -4.10 47.33 28.49
CA LYS A 333 -2.63 47.27 28.49
C LYS A 333 -2.13 45.93 27.93
N GLY A 334 -2.76 44.82 28.30
CA GLY A 334 -2.44 43.49 27.79
C GLY A 334 -2.60 43.36 26.28
N ARG A 335 -3.69 43.88 25.70
CA ARG A 335 -3.87 43.91 24.24
C ARG A 335 -2.78 44.70 23.52
N ARG A 336 -2.40 45.88 24.05
CA ARG A 336 -1.28 46.68 23.52
C ARG A 336 0.04 45.93 23.63
N ARG A 337 0.24 45.20 24.74
CA ARG A 337 1.43 44.37 24.95
C ARG A 337 1.53 43.26 23.92
N VAL A 338 0.44 42.54 23.64
CA VAL A 338 0.38 41.48 22.63
C VAL A 338 0.70 42.01 21.22
N GLU A 339 0.18 43.19 20.85
CA GLU A 339 0.47 43.80 19.54
C GLU A 339 1.97 44.10 19.34
N ALA A 340 2.70 44.47 20.40
CA ALA A 340 4.15 44.68 20.32
C ALA A 340 4.95 43.41 19.98
N PHE A 341 4.32 42.23 20.12
CA PHE A 341 4.86 40.93 19.74
C PHE A 341 4.23 40.37 18.45
N SER A 342 3.54 41.20 17.67
CA SER A 342 2.98 40.77 16.38
C SER A 342 4.08 40.42 15.37
N ARG A 343 3.78 39.48 14.46
CA ARG A 343 4.74 38.96 13.47
C ARG A 343 5.50 40.06 12.71
N PRO A 344 4.87 41.17 12.25
CA PRO A 344 5.59 42.27 11.60
C PRO A 344 6.64 42.95 12.50
N HIS A 345 6.31 43.21 13.77
CA HIS A 345 7.23 43.84 14.72
C HIS A 345 8.43 42.92 15.02
N VAL A 346 8.19 41.63 15.23
CA VAL A 346 9.24 40.65 15.49
C VAL A 346 10.10 40.42 14.25
N ALA A 347 9.52 40.39 13.05
CA ALA A 347 10.28 40.29 11.80
C ALA A 347 11.24 41.48 11.59
N GLU A 348 10.83 42.70 11.97
CA GLU A 348 11.72 43.86 11.92
C GLU A 348 12.84 43.76 12.97
N ARG A 349 12.55 43.28 14.19
CA ARG A 349 13.60 42.98 15.19
C ARG A 349 14.58 41.93 14.70
N LEU A 350 14.09 40.85 14.08
CA LEU A 350 14.94 39.82 13.48
C LEU A 350 15.84 40.42 12.39
N LYS A 351 15.29 41.26 11.52
CA LYS A 351 16.08 41.95 10.48
C LYS A 351 17.19 42.80 11.07
N LEU A 352 16.90 43.58 12.11
CA LEU A 352 17.91 44.39 12.82
C LEU A 352 18.97 43.52 13.51
N ALA A 353 18.55 42.43 14.16
CA ALA A 353 19.44 41.47 14.80
C ALA A 353 20.40 40.80 13.79
N LEU A 354 19.87 40.40 12.63
CA LEU A 354 20.66 39.83 11.54
C LEU A 354 21.66 40.85 10.98
N ALA A 355 21.25 42.12 10.81
CA ALA A 355 22.12 43.18 10.36
C ALA A 355 23.29 43.44 11.34
N GLN A 356 23.03 43.39 12.66
CA GLN A 356 24.06 43.42 13.69
C GLN A 356 25.00 42.20 13.60
N GLY A 357 24.47 41.03 13.25
CA GLY A 357 25.22 39.82 12.91
C GLY A 357 26.01 39.89 11.60
N GLY A 358 25.93 40.99 10.84
CA GLY A 358 26.60 41.16 9.54
C GLY A 358 25.83 40.58 8.34
N TRP A 359 24.55 40.27 8.51
CA TRP A 359 23.69 39.63 7.51
C TRP A 359 22.54 40.54 7.08
N ASP A 360 22.37 40.71 5.77
CA ASP A 360 21.22 41.46 5.24
C ASP A 360 20.05 40.51 4.92
N LEU A 361 18.94 40.65 5.66
CA LEU A 361 17.69 39.97 5.35
C LEU A 361 16.96 40.74 4.23
N PRO A 362 16.84 40.19 3.01
CA PRO A 362 16.26 40.93 1.89
C PRO A 362 14.80 41.27 2.13
N ASN A 363 14.35 42.43 1.62
CA ASN A 363 12.93 42.75 1.61
C ASN A 363 12.15 41.75 0.73
N ALA A 364 10.96 41.35 1.20
CA ALA A 364 10.05 40.52 0.43
C ALA A 364 9.75 41.14 -0.94
N LYS A 365 9.88 40.36 -2.03
CA LYS A 365 9.57 40.81 -3.40
C LYS A 365 8.44 39.99 -3.99
N SER A 366 7.43 40.67 -4.49
CA SER A 366 6.42 40.04 -5.36
C SER A 366 7.08 39.58 -6.67
N LYS A 367 6.79 38.36 -7.10
CA LYS A 367 7.30 37.75 -8.34
C LYS A 367 6.16 37.48 -9.30
N LYS A 368 6.44 37.56 -10.60
CA LYS A 368 5.56 37.15 -11.70
C LYS A 368 5.82 35.69 -12.04
N ILE A 369 4.98 34.80 -11.52
CA ILE A 369 5.14 33.35 -11.66
C ILE A 369 4.08 32.81 -12.63
N VAL A 370 4.50 31.96 -13.55
CA VAL A 370 3.57 31.18 -14.38
C VAL A 370 3.54 29.75 -13.87
N VAL A 371 2.35 29.26 -13.51
CA VAL A 371 2.11 27.86 -13.14
C VAL A 371 1.44 27.17 -14.33
N MET A 372 2.12 26.20 -14.94
CA MET A 372 1.61 25.47 -16.10
C MET A 372 1.29 24.02 -15.71
N SER A 373 0.08 23.55 -16.01
CA SER A 373 -0.40 22.21 -15.66
C SER A 373 -1.50 21.73 -16.62
N SER A 374 -2.18 20.62 -16.30
CA SER A 374 -3.38 20.15 -17.00
C SER A 374 -4.58 21.10 -16.78
N ASP A 375 -5.46 21.24 -17.78
CA ASP A 375 -6.77 21.91 -17.64
C ASP A 375 -7.93 20.94 -17.30
N GLN A 376 -7.66 19.64 -17.28
CA GLN A 376 -8.65 18.64 -16.87
C GLN A 376 -8.84 18.68 -15.35
N ARG A 377 -10.09 18.60 -14.87
CA ARG A 377 -10.39 18.48 -13.43
C ARG A 377 -9.92 17.13 -12.88
N CYS A 378 -8.65 17.06 -12.54
CA CYS A 378 -7.98 15.91 -11.94
C CYS A 378 -7.08 16.36 -10.78
N GLY A 379 -6.52 15.39 -10.02
CA GLY A 379 -5.73 15.68 -8.82
C GLY A 379 -4.62 16.70 -9.02
N ILE A 380 -3.83 16.58 -10.10
CA ILE A 380 -2.75 17.53 -10.39
C ILE A 380 -3.25 18.92 -10.80
N HIS A 381 -4.43 19.04 -11.39
CA HIS A 381 -5.04 20.34 -11.67
C HIS A 381 -5.41 21.06 -10.38
N HIS A 382 -6.11 20.38 -9.45
CA HIS A 382 -6.43 20.94 -8.14
C HIS A 382 -5.17 21.28 -7.33
N TYR A 383 -4.14 20.44 -7.40
CA TYR A 383 -2.85 20.71 -6.78
C TYR A 383 -2.23 21.99 -7.33
N SER A 384 -2.25 22.16 -8.64
CA SER A 384 -1.68 23.34 -9.30
C SER A 384 -2.45 24.61 -8.95
N LEU A 385 -3.78 24.53 -8.78
CA LEU A 385 -4.59 25.64 -8.29
C LEU A 385 -4.26 25.97 -6.83
N ALA A 386 -4.15 24.98 -5.95
CA ALA A 386 -3.74 25.20 -4.56
C ALA A 386 -2.34 25.85 -4.45
N VAL A 387 -1.38 25.42 -5.28
CA VAL A 387 -0.08 26.10 -5.42
C VAL A 387 -0.25 27.54 -5.89
N THR A 388 -1.11 27.77 -6.88
CA THR A 388 -1.36 29.11 -7.44
C THR A 388 -1.93 30.04 -6.38
N ASP A 389 -2.94 29.59 -5.63
CA ASP A 389 -3.60 30.38 -4.60
C ASP A 389 -2.67 30.63 -3.41
N GLY A 390 -1.95 29.59 -2.93
CA GLY A 390 -0.97 29.77 -1.85
C GLY A 390 0.21 30.69 -2.19
N LEU A 391 0.54 30.86 -3.48
CA LEU A 391 1.51 31.85 -3.95
C LEU A 391 0.88 33.26 -4.05
N ARG A 392 -0.41 33.37 -4.42
CA ARG A 392 -1.15 34.64 -4.46
C ARG A 392 -1.38 35.21 -3.08
N ASP A 393 -1.74 34.37 -2.11
CA ASP A 393 -1.93 34.75 -0.71
C ASP A 393 -0.64 35.33 -0.09
N ARG A 394 0.52 34.94 -0.64
CA ARG A 394 1.85 35.48 -0.30
C ARG A 394 2.24 36.73 -1.10
N GLY A 395 1.29 37.32 -1.83
CA GLY A 395 1.49 38.57 -2.58
C GLY A 395 2.21 38.41 -3.92
N HIS A 396 2.37 37.20 -4.47
CA HIS A 396 2.95 37.02 -5.81
C HIS A 396 1.90 37.19 -6.93
N GLN A 397 2.35 37.65 -8.10
CA GLN A 397 1.53 37.74 -9.30
C GLN A 397 1.58 36.40 -10.04
N VAL A 398 0.54 35.56 -9.87
CA VAL A 398 0.54 34.20 -10.41
C VAL A 398 -0.48 34.03 -11.53
N THR A 399 0.00 33.58 -12.69
CA THR A 399 -0.82 33.21 -13.85
C THR A 399 -0.87 31.70 -13.98
N PHE A 400 -2.06 31.11 -13.87
CA PHE A 400 -2.26 29.69 -14.15
C PHE A 400 -2.49 29.46 -15.65
N VAL A 401 -1.80 28.48 -16.23
CA VAL A 401 -1.89 28.08 -17.63
C VAL A 401 -2.19 26.58 -17.69
N GLY A 402 -3.48 26.24 -17.74
CA GLY A 402 -3.92 24.86 -17.98
C GLY A 402 -3.70 24.49 -19.46
N VAL A 403 -3.23 23.28 -19.75
CA VAL A 403 -3.00 22.75 -21.11
C VAL A 403 -3.86 21.51 -21.31
N LYS A 404 -4.46 21.40 -22.51
CA LYS A 404 -5.27 20.24 -22.89
C LYS A 404 -4.43 18.96 -22.91
N HIS A 405 -4.96 17.91 -22.31
CA HIS A 405 -4.28 16.60 -22.18
C HIS A 405 -3.76 16.07 -23.53
N LEU A 406 -2.44 15.84 -23.62
CA LEU A 406 -1.71 15.36 -24.81
C LEU A 406 -1.84 16.23 -26.08
N ASP A 407 -2.35 17.46 -25.98
CA ASP A 407 -2.50 18.40 -27.09
C ASP A 407 -1.22 19.24 -27.30
N THR A 408 -0.48 18.91 -28.36
CA THR A 408 0.77 19.59 -28.70
C THR A 408 0.54 20.99 -29.28
N ALA A 409 -0.56 21.21 -29.99
CA ALA A 409 -0.85 22.50 -30.61
C ALA A 409 -1.28 23.52 -29.55
N ASP A 410 -2.10 23.09 -28.59
CA ASP A 410 -2.49 23.90 -27.43
C ASP A 410 -1.28 24.28 -26.56
N LEU A 411 -0.42 23.30 -26.22
CA LEU A 411 0.84 23.55 -25.49
C LEU A 411 1.68 24.65 -26.16
N TYR A 412 1.98 24.50 -27.46
CA TYR A 412 2.82 25.48 -28.15
C TYR A 412 2.17 26.85 -28.32
N ARG A 413 0.84 26.90 -28.43
CA ARG A 413 0.09 28.16 -28.46
C ARG A 413 0.21 28.88 -27.12
N LYS A 414 -0.02 28.16 -26.01
CA LYS A 414 0.05 28.70 -24.64
C LYS A 414 1.46 29.17 -24.25
N LEU A 415 2.51 28.48 -24.70
CA LEU A 415 3.91 28.93 -24.52
C LEU A 415 4.23 30.30 -25.15
N LYS A 416 3.48 30.71 -26.20
CA LYS A 416 3.67 32.03 -26.82
C LYS A 416 3.19 33.16 -25.90
N PHE A 417 2.14 32.92 -25.11
CA PHE A 417 1.57 33.88 -24.16
C PHE A 417 2.37 34.03 -22.86
N ILE A 418 3.32 33.12 -22.60
CA ILE A 418 4.25 33.26 -21.48
C ILE A 418 5.23 34.41 -21.80
N SER A 419 5.05 35.52 -21.09
CA SER A 419 5.86 36.73 -21.18
C SER A 419 7.32 36.44 -20.83
N SER A 420 8.26 37.07 -21.53
CA SER A 420 9.68 37.07 -21.17
C SER A 420 9.97 37.87 -19.89
N GLN A 421 8.99 38.65 -19.40
CA GLN A 421 9.08 39.39 -18.13
C GLN A 421 8.66 38.56 -16.91
N SER A 422 8.30 37.29 -17.08
CA SER A 422 8.02 36.39 -15.95
C SER A 422 9.31 36.02 -15.22
N ASP A 423 9.27 35.99 -13.89
CA ASP A 423 10.44 35.67 -13.05
C ASP A 423 10.74 34.17 -13.01
N ALA A 424 9.70 33.31 -13.15
CA ALA A 424 9.84 31.86 -13.20
C ALA A 424 8.64 31.17 -13.86
N VAL A 425 8.88 29.97 -14.38
CA VAL A 425 7.82 29.06 -14.84
C VAL A 425 7.88 27.78 -14.01
N LEU A 426 6.83 27.54 -13.23
CA LEU A 426 6.61 26.28 -12.54
C LEU A 426 5.76 25.38 -13.44
N ILE A 427 6.27 24.19 -13.75
CA ILE A 427 5.55 23.20 -14.54
C ILE A 427 5.21 22.04 -13.62
N GLU A 428 3.93 21.88 -13.34
CA GLU A 428 3.39 20.71 -12.66
C GLU A 428 3.16 19.61 -13.70
N HIS A 429 3.94 18.53 -13.59
CA HIS A 429 3.99 17.46 -14.58
C HIS A 429 3.65 16.12 -13.93
N GLU A 430 2.65 15.45 -14.50
CA GLU A 430 2.33 14.04 -14.30
C GLU A 430 2.45 13.29 -15.63
N ALA A 431 2.79 12.01 -15.55
CA ALA A 431 2.87 11.16 -16.73
C ALA A 431 1.53 11.16 -17.50
N GLY A 432 1.57 11.58 -18.76
CA GLY A 432 0.38 11.63 -19.63
C GLY A 432 -0.15 13.04 -19.89
N ILE A 433 0.28 14.07 -19.16
CA ILE A 433 -0.14 15.46 -19.45
C ILE A 433 0.43 15.92 -20.80
N PHE A 434 1.73 15.74 -20.99
CA PHE A 434 2.43 16.13 -22.21
C PHE A 434 3.03 14.93 -22.92
N ARG A 435 3.20 15.05 -24.25
CA ARG A 435 4.00 14.10 -25.02
C ARG A 435 5.49 14.39 -24.78
N ASP A 436 6.29 13.35 -24.49
CA ASP A 436 7.73 13.44 -24.14
C ASP A 436 8.53 14.42 -25.02
N VAL A 437 8.50 14.24 -26.35
CA VAL A 437 9.31 15.04 -27.29
C VAL A 437 8.82 16.48 -27.41
N PRO A 438 7.51 16.75 -27.61
CA PRO A 438 6.98 18.10 -27.53
C PRO A 438 7.26 18.81 -26.22
N PHE A 439 7.20 18.10 -25.10
CA PHE A 439 7.52 18.66 -23.79
C PHE A 439 8.98 19.12 -23.68
N VAL A 440 9.93 18.29 -24.14
CA VAL A 440 11.35 18.69 -24.20
C VAL A 440 11.55 19.92 -25.10
N ARG A 441 10.83 20.01 -26.23
CA ARG A 441 10.86 21.21 -27.09
C ARG A 441 10.29 22.43 -26.39
N ALA A 442 9.24 22.27 -25.57
CA ALA A 442 8.70 23.33 -24.73
C ALA A 442 9.74 23.83 -23.71
N LEU A 443 10.42 22.92 -23.01
CA LEU A 443 11.52 23.26 -22.10
C LEU A 443 12.64 24.03 -22.82
N LEU A 444 13.05 23.58 -24.01
CA LEU A 444 14.04 24.29 -24.83
C LEU A 444 13.58 25.68 -25.27
N SER A 445 12.28 25.85 -25.56
CA SER A 445 11.69 27.16 -25.89
C SER A 445 11.76 28.12 -24.72
N LEU A 446 11.37 27.67 -23.52
CA LEU A 446 11.46 28.47 -22.28
C LEU A 446 12.91 28.80 -21.92
N TRP A 447 13.82 27.84 -22.09
CA TRP A 447 15.24 28.03 -21.87
C TRP A 447 15.85 29.07 -22.83
N ARG A 448 15.46 29.06 -24.12
CA ARG A 448 15.86 30.10 -25.09
C ARG A 448 15.34 31.49 -24.73
N LYS A 449 14.15 31.57 -24.12
CA LYS A 449 13.60 32.82 -23.54
C LYS A 449 14.34 33.25 -22.26
N ARG A 450 15.36 32.51 -21.79
CA ARG A 450 16.08 32.72 -20.52
C ARG A 450 15.18 32.67 -19.27
N LEU A 451 14.03 32.00 -19.37
CA LEU A 451 13.11 31.82 -18.24
C LEU A 451 13.58 30.65 -17.37
N PRO A 452 13.74 30.82 -16.05
CA PRO A 452 14.08 29.72 -15.16
C PRO A 452 12.85 28.81 -14.99
N VAL A 453 13.03 27.53 -15.32
CA VAL A 453 11.99 26.51 -15.20
C VAL A 453 12.20 25.69 -13.95
N ILE A 454 11.14 25.55 -13.15
CA ILE A 454 11.03 24.58 -12.07
C ILE A 454 10.12 23.47 -12.58
N LEU A 455 10.63 22.24 -12.65
CA LEU A 455 9.86 21.09 -13.11
C LEU A 455 9.48 20.23 -11.92
N SER A 456 8.19 20.22 -11.60
CA SER A 456 7.60 19.46 -10.51
C SER A 456 7.00 18.16 -11.05
N LEU A 457 7.52 17.03 -10.60
CA LEU A 457 7.23 15.68 -11.10
C LEU A 457 6.47 14.90 -10.02
N HIS A 458 5.16 14.75 -10.23
CA HIS A 458 4.26 14.02 -9.31
C HIS A 458 4.46 12.52 -9.36
N GLU A 459 4.75 11.99 -10.55
CA GLU A 459 5.14 10.60 -10.77
C GLU A 459 6.37 10.55 -11.67
N LEU A 460 7.45 9.91 -11.20
CA LEU A 460 8.64 9.66 -12.00
C LEU A 460 8.98 8.17 -12.00
N GLU A 461 8.70 7.48 -13.10
CA GLU A 461 9.06 6.08 -13.31
C GLU A 461 9.47 5.84 -14.78
N PRO A 462 10.52 5.04 -15.05
CA PRO A 462 10.94 4.71 -16.43
C PRO A 462 9.79 4.23 -17.32
N GLU A 463 8.89 3.42 -16.77
CA GLU A 463 7.76 2.81 -17.46
C GLU A 463 6.73 3.80 -18.02
N LYS A 464 6.72 5.03 -17.50
CA LYS A 464 5.81 6.08 -17.96
C LYS A 464 6.28 6.75 -19.26
N PHE A 465 7.57 6.63 -19.59
CA PHE A 465 8.14 7.22 -20.79
C PHE A 465 7.82 6.39 -22.04
N HIS A 466 7.37 7.06 -23.11
CA HIS A 466 6.92 6.39 -24.33
C HIS A 466 8.01 5.54 -24.98
N HIS A 467 9.24 6.06 -25.03
CA HIS A 467 10.36 5.35 -25.63
C HIS A 467 10.87 4.20 -24.77
N TYR A 468 10.78 4.29 -23.45
CA TYR A 468 11.05 3.16 -22.55
C TYR A 468 10.02 2.07 -22.75
N ARG A 469 8.72 2.39 -22.81
CA ARG A 469 7.67 1.41 -23.13
C ARG A 469 7.92 0.71 -24.46
N ARG A 470 8.39 1.44 -25.49
CA ARG A 470 8.78 0.83 -26.77
C ARG A 470 9.99 -0.09 -26.64
N LEU A 471 10.99 0.26 -25.84
CA LEU A 471 12.17 -0.58 -25.58
C LEU A 471 11.80 -1.84 -24.81
N SER A 472 11.03 -1.69 -23.72
CA SER A 472 10.51 -2.81 -22.94
C SER A 472 9.61 -3.71 -23.79
N ALA A 473 8.69 -3.13 -24.55
CA ALA A 473 7.86 -3.88 -25.50
C ALA A 473 8.70 -4.56 -26.60
N ALA A 474 9.83 -3.97 -26.99
CA ALA A 474 10.75 -4.59 -27.95
C ALA A 474 11.58 -5.72 -27.35
N LEU A 475 11.88 -5.73 -26.05
CA LEU A 475 12.50 -6.89 -25.40
C LEU A 475 11.52 -8.06 -25.33
N HIS A 476 10.23 -7.74 -25.17
CA HIS A 476 9.15 -8.71 -25.03
C HIS A 476 8.32 -8.86 -26.31
N TYR A 477 8.84 -8.44 -27.47
CA TYR A 477 8.04 -8.50 -28.69
C TYR A 477 7.92 -9.93 -29.19
N ASN A 478 6.68 -10.31 -29.50
CA ASN A 478 6.40 -11.58 -30.14
C ASN A 478 6.83 -11.52 -31.61
N PRO A 479 7.52 -12.55 -32.13
CA PRO A 479 7.78 -12.66 -33.57
C PRO A 479 6.44 -12.59 -34.31
N ARG A 480 6.39 -11.88 -35.45
CA ARG A 480 5.16 -11.68 -36.24
C ARG A 480 5.16 -12.47 -37.54
N TYR A 481 6.34 -12.80 -38.07
CA TYR A 481 6.49 -13.47 -39.36
C TYR A 481 7.08 -14.88 -39.22
N ARG A 482 6.97 -15.68 -40.28
CA ARG A 482 7.66 -16.98 -40.39
C ARG A 482 9.17 -16.77 -40.55
N LEU A 483 9.93 -17.84 -40.27
CA LEU A 483 11.40 -17.86 -40.10
C LEU A 483 12.23 -16.92 -41.02
N PRO A 484 12.11 -16.94 -42.36
CA PRO A 484 12.97 -16.12 -43.22
C PRO A 484 12.73 -14.61 -43.06
N LEU A 485 11.49 -14.20 -42.79
CA LEU A 485 11.12 -12.79 -42.65
C LEU A 485 11.51 -12.22 -41.28
N GLU A 486 11.45 -13.02 -40.21
CA GLU A 486 11.94 -12.58 -38.91
C GLU A 486 13.47 -12.41 -38.89
N ILE A 487 14.22 -13.26 -39.60
CA ILE A 487 15.69 -13.13 -39.72
C ILE A 487 16.07 -11.79 -40.35
N LEU A 488 15.34 -11.34 -41.38
CA LEU A 488 15.55 -10.03 -42.02
C LEU A 488 15.10 -8.86 -41.13
N ARG A 489 14.07 -9.06 -40.31
CA ARG A 489 13.49 -8.02 -39.44
C ARG A 489 14.34 -7.76 -38.19
N MET A 490 14.95 -8.77 -37.59
CA MET A 490 15.67 -8.65 -36.31
C MET A 490 16.78 -7.59 -36.31
N PRO A 491 17.66 -7.49 -37.33
CA PRO A 491 18.64 -6.41 -37.43
C PRO A 491 18.01 -5.02 -37.45
N TRP A 492 16.89 -4.86 -38.16
CA TRP A 492 16.15 -3.59 -38.20
C TRP A 492 15.50 -3.25 -36.86
N VAL A 493 14.94 -4.23 -36.15
CA VAL A 493 14.41 -4.04 -34.79
C VAL A 493 15.53 -3.67 -33.81
N ALA A 494 16.69 -4.33 -33.90
CA ALA A 494 17.86 -4.02 -33.09
C ALA A 494 18.34 -2.57 -33.30
N LEU A 495 18.39 -2.10 -34.55
CA LEU A 495 18.69 -0.71 -34.89
C LEU A 495 17.61 0.25 -34.38
N ARG A 496 16.33 -0.11 -34.48
CA ARG A 496 15.23 0.70 -33.91
C ARG A 496 15.28 0.77 -32.40
N MET A 497 15.65 -0.30 -31.72
CA MET A 497 15.87 -0.30 -30.27
C MET A 497 17.02 0.63 -29.92
N ALA A 498 18.14 0.57 -30.62
CA ALA A 498 19.23 1.53 -30.43
C ALA A 498 18.75 2.98 -30.59
N ASN A 499 17.96 3.27 -31.62
CA ASN A 499 17.37 4.61 -31.83
C ASN A 499 16.34 4.99 -30.73
N TRP A 500 15.47 4.08 -30.29
CA TRP A 500 14.54 4.35 -29.20
C TRP A 500 15.25 4.58 -27.88
N PHE A 501 16.32 3.83 -27.61
CA PHE A 501 17.17 4.03 -26.45
C PHE A 501 17.83 5.40 -26.48
N LEU A 502 18.39 5.80 -27.62
CA LEU A 502 18.95 7.14 -27.79
C LEU A 502 17.89 8.22 -27.53
N ARG A 503 16.69 8.09 -28.10
CA ARG A 503 15.59 9.06 -27.88
C ARG A 503 15.14 9.11 -26.42
N TYR A 504 14.96 7.95 -25.79
CA TYR A 504 14.62 7.83 -24.38
C TYR A 504 15.65 8.56 -23.51
N ARG A 505 16.94 8.28 -23.73
CA ARG A 505 18.02 8.90 -22.98
C ARG A 505 18.15 10.40 -23.25
N LEU A 506 17.94 10.84 -24.48
CA LEU A 506 17.90 12.26 -24.82
C LEU A 506 16.77 12.98 -24.07
N VAL A 507 15.56 12.39 -24.01
CA VAL A 507 14.42 12.97 -23.26
C VAL A 507 14.78 13.13 -21.79
N LEU A 508 15.24 12.06 -21.13
CA LEU A 508 15.61 12.12 -19.71
C LEU A 508 16.72 13.12 -19.45
N MET A 509 17.74 13.14 -20.32
CA MET A 509 18.87 14.07 -20.21
C MET A 509 18.42 15.53 -20.30
N PHE A 510 17.56 15.89 -21.27
CA PHE A 510 17.05 17.26 -21.39
C PHE A 510 16.10 17.64 -20.26
N MET A 511 15.22 16.72 -19.84
CA MET A 511 14.35 16.91 -18.68
C MET A 511 15.15 17.12 -17.39
N GLY A 512 16.32 16.50 -17.23
CA GLY A 512 17.20 16.73 -16.08
C GLY A 512 18.10 17.96 -16.19
N SER A 513 18.52 18.30 -17.41
CA SER A 513 19.55 19.32 -17.64
C SER A 513 18.99 20.72 -17.87
N ILE A 514 17.79 20.87 -18.46
CA ILE A 514 17.20 22.18 -18.78
C ILE A 514 16.61 22.87 -17.54
N PRO A 515 15.75 22.21 -16.73
CA PRO A 515 15.19 22.86 -15.55
C PRO A 515 16.28 23.30 -14.59
N ARG A 516 16.00 24.41 -13.89
CA ARG A 516 16.86 24.93 -12.82
C ARG A 516 16.71 24.08 -11.56
N LYS A 517 15.50 23.57 -11.31
CA LYS A 517 15.17 22.66 -10.22
C LYS A 517 14.22 21.57 -10.71
N LEU A 518 14.40 20.38 -10.16
CA LEU A 518 13.56 19.20 -10.32
C LEU A 518 12.97 18.87 -8.95
N VAL A 519 11.66 18.95 -8.84
CA VAL A 519 10.92 18.68 -7.62
C VAL A 519 10.23 17.34 -7.76
N VAL A 520 10.30 16.50 -6.73
CA VAL A 520 9.51 15.27 -6.62
C VAL A 520 8.78 15.24 -5.28
N HIS A 521 7.70 14.44 -5.23
CA HIS A 521 6.83 14.38 -4.06
C HIS A 521 6.83 13.03 -3.30
N SER A 522 7.70 12.09 -3.72
CA SER A 522 7.81 10.79 -3.07
C SER A 522 9.23 10.25 -3.10
N THR A 523 9.62 9.52 -2.05
CA THR A 523 10.90 8.77 -1.99
C THR A 523 11.04 7.80 -3.16
N ARG A 524 9.92 7.24 -3.64
CA ARG A 524 9.89 6.38 -4.82
C ARG A 524 10.33 7.13 -6.08
N SER A 525 9.79 8.33 -6.31
CA SER A 525 10.17 9.16 -7.47
C SER A 525 11.58 9.73 -7.32
N GLU A 526 12.00 10.03 -6.10
CA GLU A 526 13.35 10.50 -5.78
C GLU A 526 14.44 9.49 -6.20
N ARG A 527 14.20 8.18 -6.03
CA ARG A 527 15.10 7.11 -6.51
C ARG A 527 15.37 7.17 -8.02
N TRP A 528 14.49 7.79 -8.79
CA TRP A 528 14.60 7.89 -10.24
C TRP A 528 15.17 9.22 -10.71
N LEU A 529 15.29 10.24 -9.86
CA LEU A 529 15.91 11.53 -10.23
C LEU A 529 17.36 11.37 -10.69
N GLN A 530 18.07 10.38 -10.14
CA GLN A 530 19.43 10.05 -10.58
C GLN A 530 19.51 9.61 -12.04
N LEU A 531 18.42 9.12 -12.64
CA LEU A 531 18.39 8.80 -14.07
C LEU A 531 18.37 10.05 -14.96
N LEU A 532 17.86 11.19 -14.44
CA LEU A 532 17.67 12.42 -15.20
C LEU A 532 18.92 13.30 -15.17
N THR A 533 19.54 13.43 -14.01
CA THR A 533 20.70 14.31 -13.82
C THR A 533 21.65 13.75 -12.78
N PRO A 534 22.99 13.83 -12.95
CA PRO A 534 23.95 13.55 -11.88
C PRO A 534 24.07 14.72 -10.88
N ASP A 535 23.50 15.88 -11.19
CA ASP A 535 23.58 17.09 -10.37
C ASP A 535 22.63 17.02 -9.17
N GLN A 536 23.17 16.99 -7.97
CA GLN A 536 22.39 16.97 -6.73
C GLN A 536 21.78 18.35 -6.41
N ASP A 537 22.43 19.45 -6.78
CA ASP A 537 21.97 20.81 -6.47
C ASP A 537 20.65 21.15 -7.20
N LYS A 538 20.27 20.37 -8.22
CA LYS A 538 19.00 20.51 -8.94
C LYS A 538 17.83 19.76 -8.32
N ARG A 539 18.08 18.78 -7.46
CA ARG A 539 17.07 17.85 -6.96
C ARG A 539 16.48 18.39 -5.66
N GLU A 540 15.17 18.45 -5.58
CA GLU A 540 14.45 18.81 -4.36
C GLU A 540 13.30 17.82 -4.15
N ARG A 541 12.99 17.55 -2.88
CA ARG A 541 11.82 16.77 -2.49
C ARG A 541 10.91 17.66 -1.66
N PHE A 542 9.66 17.79 -2.06
CA PHE A 542 8.64 18.49 -1.29
C PHE A 542 7.50 17.54 -0.93
N PRO A 543 6.95 17.58 0.29
CA PRO A 543 5.72 16.85 0.59
C PRO A 543 4.58 17.35 -0.32
N LEU A 544 3.60 16.49 -0.58
CA LEU A 544 2.37 16.93 -1.24
C LEU A 544 1.61 17.90 -0.34
N LEU A 545 1.07 18.95 -0.93
CA LEU A 545 0.17 19.89 -0.27
C LEU A 545 -1.12 19.19 0.17
N VAL A 546 -1.61 19.57 1.35
CA VAL A 546 -2.98 19.25 1.77
C VAL A 546 -3.91 20.17 1.01
N MET A 547 -4.81 19.59 0.21
CA MET A 547 -5.78 20.34 -0.59
C MET A 547 -7.16 20.28 0.07
N PRO A 548 -7.90 21.41 0.12
CA PRO A 548 -9.31 21.36 0.49
C PRO A 548 -10.12 20.63 -0.58
N LEU A 549 -11.17 19.89 -0.16
CA LEU A 549 -12.14 19.31 -1.09
C LEU A 549 -13.02 20.42 -1.67
N GLU A 550 -13.08 20.50 -3.00
CA GLU A 550 -13.79 21.56 -3.72
C GLU A 550 -15.27 21.63 -3.28
N ASN A 551 -15.78 22.84 -3.01
CA ASN A 551 -17.17 23.10 -2.61
C ASN A 551 -17.65 22.31 -1.38
N THR A 552 -16.76 21.92 -0.47
CA THR A 552 -17.11 21.13 0.71
C THR A 552 -16.96 21.97 1.98
N VAL A 553 -18.05 22.11 2.76
CA VAL A 553 -18.00 22.65 4.11
C VAL A 553 -17.83 21.49 5.08
N LEU A 554 -16.73 21.48 5.83
CA LEU A 554 -16.51 20.48 6.87
C LEU A 554 -17.50 20.73 8.03
N PRO A 555 -18.15 19.68 8.56
CA PRO A 555 -19.06 19.83 9.70
C PRO A 555 -18.27 20.33 10.92
N ARG A 556 -18.73 21.42 11.53
CA ARG A 556 -18.07 22.09 12.66
C ARG A 556 -18.52 21.56 14.02
N SER A 557 -19.55 20.72 14.05
CA SER A 557 -20.09 20.13 15.27
C SER A 557 -20.48 18.66 15.08
N ALA A 558 -20.61 17.93 16.19
CA ALA A 558 -21.14 16.57 16.19
C ALA A 558 -22.59 16.51 15.67
N GLU A 559 -23.37 17.60 15.81
CA GLU A 559 -24.73 17.68 15.29
C GLU A 559 -24.76 17.87 13.77
N GLU A 560 -23.92 18.75 13.21
CA GLU A 560 -23.77 18.90 11.76
C GLU A 560 -23.28 17.60 11.11
N LYS A 561 -22.34 16.91 11.75
CA LYS A 561 -21.86 15.59 11.29
C LYS A 561 -22.97 14.53 11.34
N ARG A 562 -23.85 14.58 12.36
CA ARG A 562 -25.06 13.72 12.43
C ARG A 562 -26.06 14.07 11.33
N LYS A 563 -26.37 15.34 11.10
CA LYS A 563 -27.24 15.78 9.98
C LYS A 563 -26.68 15.32 8.63
N LEU A 564 -25.36 15.41 8.44
CA LEU A 564 -24.68 14.94 7.23
C LEU A 564 -24.77 13.41 7.08
N ARG A 565 -24.54 12.64 8.14
CA ARG A 565 -24.72 11.17 8.13
C ARG A 565 -26.16 10.79 7.81
N ALA A 566 -27.14 11.47 8.41
CA ALA A 566 -28.56 11.23 8.18
C ALA A 566 -28.94 11.50 6.72
N ARG A 567 -28.44 12.60 6.14
CA ARG A 567 -28.64 12.94 4.72
C ARG A 567 -28.19 11.84 3.77
N PHE A 568 -27.14 11.09 4.12
CA PHE A 568 -26.59 10.00 3.30
C PHE A 568 -26.99 8.59 3.80
N GLY A 569 -27.93 8.48 4.74
CA GLY A 569 -28.38 7.20 5.30
C GLY A 569 -27.28 6.41 6.01
N LEU A 570 -26.24 7.08 6.50
CA LEU A 570 -25.10 6.44 7.16
C LEU A 570 -25.40 6.18 8.65
N PRO A 571 -24.99 5.03 9.21
CA PRO A 571 -25.21 4.68 10.61
C PRO A 571 -24.52 5.68 11.55
N MET A 572 -25.20 6.01 12.65
CA MET A 572 -24.72 7.00 13.63
C MET A 572 -23.77 6.40 14.66
N ASP A 573 -23.95 5.11 14.94
CA ASP A 573 -23.30 4.29 15.96
C ASP A 573 -22.08 3.51 15.45
N LYS A 574 -21.81 3.53 14.14
CA LYS A 574 -20.69 2.80 13.52
C LYS A 574 -19.56 3.72 13.09
N PHE A 575 -18.34 3.18 13.13
CA PHE A 575 -17.16 3.86 12.60
C PHE A 575 -17.15 3.77 11.07
N ILE A 576 -17.05 4.88 10.34
CA ILE A 576 -17.20 4.88 8.87
C ILE A 576 -15.84 5.16 8.21
N PHE A 577 -15.34 4.19 7.46
CA PHE A 577 -14.23 4.30 6.53
C PHE A 577 -14.74 4.70 5.15
N VAL A 578 -14.00 5.55 4.43
CA VAL A 578 -14.31 5.92 3.04
C VAL A 578 -13.06 5.72 2.20
N SER A 579 -13.17 5.05 1.05
CA SER A 579 -12.07 4.84 0.12
C SER A 579 -12.43 5.35 -1.28
N PRO A 580 -12.01 6.58 -1.64
CA PRO A 580 -12.38 7.19 -2.91
C PRO A 580 -11.42 6.90 -4.08
N GLY A 581 -11.93 7.02 -5.31
CA GLY A 581 -11.15 7.14 -6.55
C GLY A 581 -11.26 5.95 -7.50
N PHE A 582 -10.41 5.92 -8.53
CA PHE A 582 -10.44 4.86 -9.56
C PHE A 582 -10.10 3.48 -8.98
N PHE A 583 -10.83 2.46 -9.41
CA PHE A 583 -10.60 1.06 -9.05
C PHE A 583 -9.41 0.50 -9.84
N PHE A 584 -8.24 0.44 -9.18
CA PHE A 584 -7.03 -0.20 -9.69
C PHE A 584 -6.59 -1.33 -8.76
N ALA A 585 -6.04 -2.40 -9.33
CA ALA A 585 -5.56 -3.57 -8.60
C ALA A 585 -4.57 -3.19 -7.48
N ARG A 586 -3.67 -2.26 -7.80
CA ARG A 586 -2.66 -1.71 -6.87
C ARG A 586 -3.22 -0.98 -5.64
N LYS A 587 -4.50 -0.57 -5.65
CA LYS A 587 -5.15 0.05 -4.48
C LYS A 587 -5.64 -0.97 -3.46
N ARG A 588 -5.55 -2.27 -3.74
CA ARG A 588 -5.79 -3.34 -2.78
C ARG A 588 -7.16 -3.24 -2.11
N TYR A 589 -8.18 -2.83 -2.87
CA TYR A 589 -9.54 -2.68 -2.37
C TYR A 589 -10.07 -3.99 -1.79
N ARG A 590 -9.60 -5.14 -2.33
CA ARG A 590 -9.95 -6.47 -1.84
C ARG A 590 -9.53 -6.66 -0.40
N GLU A 591 -8.27 -6.38 -0.10
CA GLU A 591 -7.73 -6.54 1.24
C GLU A 591 -8.34 -5.53 2.22
N VAL A 592 -8.65 -4.31 1.76
CA VAL A 592 -9.35 -3.31 2.57
C VAL A 592 -10.77 -3.78 2.93
N ILE A 593 -11.50 -4.34 1.96
CA ILE A 593 -12.82 -4.94 2.21
C ILE A 593 -12.68 -6.11 3.18
N GLU A 594 -11.74 -7.03 2.94
CA GLU A 594 -11.51 -8.22 3.75
C GLU A 594 -11.10 -7.89 5.19
N ALA A 595 -10.32 -6.83 5.42
CA ALA A 595 -9.86 -6.39 6.73
C ALA A 595 -10.88 -5.54 7.53
N LEU A 596 -12.01 -5.16 6.93
CA LEU A 596 -13.00 -4.29 7.58
C LEU A 596 -13.59 -4.92 8.88
N PRO A 597 -13.46 -4.26 10.05
CA PRO A 597 -14.07 -4.67 11.32
C PRO A 597 -15.60 -4.71 11.28
N GLN A 598 -16.23 -5.60 12.05
CA GLN A 598 -17.69 -5.80 12.00
C GLN A 598 -18.51 -4.59 12.53
N ASP A 599 -17.94 -3.82 13.44
CA ASP A 599 -18.49 -2.61 14.06
C ASP A 599 -18.23 -1.34 13.22
N ALA A 600 -17.48 -1.46 12.12
CA ALA A 600 -17.20 -0.38 11.20
C ALA A 600 -17.90 -0.57 9.86
N MET A 601 -18.18 0.52 9.15
CA MET A 601 -18.73 0.55 7.80
C MET A 601 -17.70 1.11 6.81
N LEU A 602 -17.58 0.56 5.61
CA LEU A 602 -16.70 1.05 4.55
C LEU A 602 -17.54 1.55 3.37
N VAL A 603 -17.32 2.78 2.94
CA VAL A 603 -17.92 3.35 1.73
C VAL A 603 -16.89 3.34 0.61
N LEU A 604 -17.15 2.58 -0.45
CA LEU A 604 -16.37 2.59 -1.67
C LEU A 604 -17.03 3.52 -2.70
N SER A 605 -16.33 4.59 -3.07
CA SER A 605 -16.86 5.64 -3.96
C SER A 605 -15.87 5.92 -5.08
N GLY A 606 -16.19 5.53 -6.32
CA GLY A 606 -15.20 5.60 -7.39
C GLY A 606 -15.71 5.24 -8.78
N THR A 607 -14.88 5.54 -9.78
CA THR A 607 -15.13 5.28 -11.20
C THR A 607 -14.35 4.07 -11.70
N LYS A 608 -14.95 3.29 -12.60
CA LYS A 608 -14.30 2.15 -13.27
C LYS A 608 -13.04 2.62 -14.00
N SER A 609 -11.94 1.91 -13.80
CA SER A 609 -10.69 2.16 -14.53
C SER A 609 -10.81 1.69 -15.98
N SER A 610 -10.33 2.51 -16.94
CA SER A 610 -10.22 2.11 -18.34
C SER A 610 -9.06 1.16 -18.64
N TRP A 611 -8.14 0.98 -17.68
CA TRP A 611 -6.94 0.15 -17.82
C TRP A 611 -7.13 -1.27 -17.25
N GLU A 612 -8.00 -1.41 -16.25
CA GLU A 612 -8.25 -2.67 -15.51
C GLU A 612 -9.76 -2.84 -15.24
N PRO A 613 -10.60 -2.95 -16.29
CA PRO A 613 -12.05 -3.01 -16.11
C PRO A 613 -12.51 -4.26 -15.34
N GLU A 614 -11.80 -5.38 -15.43
CA GLU A 614 -12.15 -6.64 -14.77
C GLU A 614 -11.95 -6.59 -13.25
N TYR A 615 -10.95 -5.82 -12.79
CA TYR A 615 -10.68 -5.65 -11.36
C TYR A 615 -11.80 -4.86 -10.66
N PHE A 616 -12.40 -3.90 -11.36
CA PHE A 616 -13.60 -3.22 -10.85
C PHE A 616 -14.69 -4.25 -10.55
N ASP A 617 -15.03 -5.10 -11.52
CA ASP A 617 -16.12 -6.08 -11.39
C ASP A 617 -15.85 -7.07 -10.22
N GLU A 618 -14.59 -7.47 -10.04
CA GLU A 618 -14.12 -8.29 -8.91
C GLU A 618 -14.32 -7.61 -7.54
N ILE A 619 -13.95 -6.34 -7.41
CA ILE A 619 -14.09 -5.59 -6.16
C ILE A 619 -15.56 -5.33 -5.84
N ILE A 620 -16.40 -5.09 -6.85
CA ILE A 620 -17.84 -4.96 -6.66
C ILE A 620 -18.41 -6.28 -6.12
N ALA A 621 -18.03 -7.41 -6.72
CA ALA A 621 -18.47 -8.73 -6.24
C ALA A 621 -18.05 -9.00 -4.78
N LEU A 622 -16.83 -8.63 -4.42
CA LEU A 622 -16.31 -8.81 -3.07
C LEU A 622 -16.94 -7.86 -2.06
N ALA A 623 -17.10 -6.59 -2.38
CA ALA A 623 -17.77 -5.65 -1.49
C ALA A 623 -19.25 -6.03 -1.29
N LYS A 624 -19.88 -6.62 -2.32
CA LYS A 624 -21.18 -7.29 -2.22
C LYS A 624 -21.14 -8.58 -1.37
N THR A 625 -20.07 -8.94 -0.65
CA THR A 625 -20.07 -10.04 0.34
C THR A 625 -20.11 -9.55 1.79
N LYS A 626 -19.98 -8.25 2.04
CA LYS A 626 -19.89 -7.68 3.39
C LYS A 626 -21.03 -6.71 3.67
N ALA A 627 -21.75 -6.94 4.79
CA ALA A 627 -22.91 -6.15 5.20
C ALA A 627 -22.61 -4.67 5.46
N ASN A 628 -21.39 -4.45 5.93
CA ASN A 628 -20.85 -3.19 6.36
C ASN A 628 -20.01 -2.53 5.26
N VAL A 629 -20.06 -3.01 4.01
CA VAL A 629 -19.47 -2.30 2.87
C VAL A 629 -20.59 -1.75 2.02
N VAL A 630 -20.63 -0.43 1.88
CA VAL A 630 -21.53 0.29 0.98
C VAL A 630 -20.76 0.62 -0.27
N ILE A 631 -21.23 0.07 -1.38
CA ILE A 631 -20.73 0.40 -2.70
C ILE A 631 -21.72 1.37 -3.32
N ASN A 632 -21.25 2.55 -3.69
CA ASN A 632 -22.05 3.45 -4.51
C ASN A 632 -21.78 3.15 -5.99
N THR A 633 -22.37 2.07 -6.48
CA THR A 633 -22.43 1.67 -7.91
C THR A 633 -23.78 0.98 -8.15
N GLU A 634 -24.57 1.46 -9.12
CA GLU A 634 -25.97 1.05 -9.39
C GLU A 634 -26.16 -0.48 -9.67
N TYR A 635 -27.33 -1.12 -9.34
CA TYR A 635 -27.99 -2.39 -9.83
C TYR A 635 -28.69 -3.30 -8.73
N GLU A 636 -30.00 -3.67 -8.85
CA GLU A 636 -30.91 -4.37 -7.86
C GLU A 636 -31.92 -5.41 -8.51
N THR A 637 -32.25 -6.62 -7.94
CA THR A 637 -33.33 -7.56 -8.46
C THR A 637 -34.07 -8.60 -7.54
N MET A 638 -33.65 -8.95 -6.30
CA MET A 638 -34.33 -9.98 -5.45
C MET A 638 -35.53 -9.45 -4.67
N GLY A 639 -35.61 -8.13 -4.48
CA GLY A 639 -36.79 -7.48 -3.87
C GLY A 639 -38.06 -7.77 -4.68
N ASP A 640 -37.92 -7.86 -6.01
CA ASP A 640 -39.03 -8.11 -6.93
C ASP A 640 -39.64 -9.50 -6.76
N VAL A 641 -38.82 -10.52 -6.48
CA VAL A 641 -39.28 -11.90 -6.23
C VAL A 641 -40.08 -11.97 -4.92
N VAL A 642 -39.62 -11.28 -3.88
CA VAL A 642 -40.32 -11.23 -2.58
C VAL A 642 -41.64 -10.46 -2.72
N ALA A 643 -41.65 -9.35 -3.44
CA ALA A 643 -42.85 -8.56 -3.71
C ALA A 643 -43.88 -9.36 -4.53
N ALA A 644 -43.45 -10.06 -5.57
CA ALA A 644 -44.31 -10.93 -6.38
C ALA A 644 -44.91 -12.08 -5.56
N PHE A 645 -44.12 -12.71 -4.69
CA PHE A 645 -44.61 -13.77 -3.82
C PHE A 645 -45.60 -13.26 -2.76
N ALA A 646 -45.37 -12.06 -2.21
CA ALA A 646 -46.32 -11.40 -1.32
C ALA A 646 -47.68 -11.21 -2.00
N LYS A 647 -47.66 -10.77 -3.26
CA LYS A 647 -48.86 -10.57 -4.08
C LYS A 647 -49.58 -11.90 -4.35
N TYR A 648 -48.84 -12.95 -4.71
CA TYR A 648 -49.41 -14.28 -4.94
C TYR A 648 -50.09 -14.87 -3.67
N ARG A 649 -49.56 -14.61 -2.47
CA ARG A 649 -50.17 -15.07 -1.21
C ARG A 649 -51.49 -14.42 -0.86
N GLU A 650 -51.90 -13.35 -1.54
CA GLU A 650 -53.26 -12.84 -1.44
C GLU A 650 -54.28 -13.86 -1.96
N THR A 651 -53.89 -14.67 -2.96
CA THR A 651 -54.70 -15.73 -3.56
C THR A 651 -54.54 -17.07 -2.83
N ASP A 652 -53.31 -17.48 -2.51
CA ASP A 652 -53.04 -18.73 -1.75
C ASP A 652 -52.19 -18.47 -0.51
N ARG A 653 -52.86 -18.44 0.65
CA ARG A 653 -52.21 -18.19 1.94
C ARG A 653 -51.31 -19.34 2.41
N THR A 654 -51.44 -20.54 1.84
CA THR A 654 -50.69 -21.75 2.22
C THR A 654 -49.36 -21.90 1.48
N ALA A 655 -49.15 -21.13 0.42
CA ALA A 655 -47.95 -21.19 -0.41
C ALA A 655 -46.66 -20.86 0.38
N ARG A 656 -45.57 -21.55 0.02
CA ARG A 656 -44.22 -21.35 0.58
C ARG A 656 -43.21 -21.08 -0.52
N LEU A 657 -42.27 -20.17 -0.27
CA LEU A 657 -41.16 -19.86 -1.16
C LEU A 657 -39.84 -20.34 -0.57
N TYR A 658 -39.10 -21.13 -1.34
CA TYR A 658 -37.74 -21.56 -0.99
C TYR A 658 -36.75 -20.83 -1.90
N LEU A 659 -35.95 -19.95 -1.33
CA LEU A 659 -34.86 -19.29 -2.03
C LEU A 659 -33.56 -20.06 -1.76
N VAL A 660 -33.15 -20.84 -2.76
CA VAL A 660 -32.02 -21.76 -2.68
C VAL A 660 -30.79 -21.14 -3.32
N GLY A 661 -29.76 -20.89 -2.50
CA GLY A 661 -28.54 -20.21 -2.93
C GLY A 661 -27.71 -19.71 -1.75
N PRO A 662 -26.43 -19.41 -1.96
CA PRO A 662 -25.53 -19.00 -0.89
C PRO A 662 -26.02 -17.72 -0.20
N THR A 663 -26.26 -17.79 1.12
CA THR A 663 -26.71 -16.68 1.98
C THR A 663 -25.60 -15.67 2.31
N ALA A 664 -24.46 -15.75 1.60
CA ALA A 664 -23.26 -14.93 1.83
C ALA A 664 -23.17 -13.70 0.90
N MET A 665 -24.30 -13.25 0.34
CA MET A 665 -24.37 -11.98 -0.40
C MET A 665 -24.72 -10.82 0.55
N SER A 666 -23.91 -9.77 0.50
CA SER A 666 -23.92 -8.47 1.21
C SER A 666 -25.01 -8.35 2.24
N GLY A 667 -24.65 -8.39 3.52
CA GLY A 667 -25.66 -8.30 4.57
C GLY A 667 -26.56 -7.07 4.44
N SER A 668 -26.13 -5.93 3.86
CA SER A 668 -27.06 -4.82 3.61
C SER A 668 -28.22 -5.16 2.66
N TYR A 669 -27.99 -6.03 1.67
CA TYR A 669 -29.02 -6.48 0.73
C TYR A 669 -29.85 -7.64 1.25
N LEU A 670 -29.22 -8.65 1.84
CA LEU A 670 -29.94 -9.75 2.48
C LEU A 670 -30.74 -9.26 3.69
N ASP A 671 -30.27 -8.22 4.40
CA ASP A 671 -31.01 -7.55 5.47
C ASP A 671 -32.14 -6.67 4.90
N ARG A 672 -31.98 -6.08 3.71
CA ARG A 672 -33.10 -5.46 2.96
C ARG A 672 -34.15 -6.50 2.60
N VAL A 673 -33.76 -7.62 1.98
CA VAL A 673 -34.67 -8.73 1.63
C VAL A 673 -35.34 -9.32 2.87
N ARG A 674 -34.61 -9.55 3.97
CA ARG A 674 -35.18 -9.95 5.27
C ARG A 674 -36.06 -8.86 5.88
N GLY A 675 -35.72 -7.59 5.65
CA GLY A 675 -36.51 -6.44 6.04
C GLY A 675 -37.83 -6.39 5.29
N ASP A 676 -37.82 -6.67 3.98
CA ASP A 676 -39.00 -6.78 3.13
C ASP A 676 -39.86 -7.98 3.53
N ILE A 677 -39.25 -9.14 3.78
CA ILE A 677 -39.94 -10.33 4.31
C ILE A 677 -40.65 -10.01 5.63
N ARG A 678 -39.99 -9.29 6.54
CA ARG A 678 -40.57 -8.86 7.82
C ARG A 678 -41.68 -7.83 7.65
N ARG A 679 -41.44 -6.81 6.83
CA ARG A 679 -42.42 -5.75 6.51
C ARG A 679 -43.70 -6.32 5.90
N LEU A 680 -43.57 -7.39 5.11
CA LEU A 680 -44.68 -8.05 4.43
C LEU A 680 -45.29 -9.21 5.23
N GLY A 681 -44.80 -9.51 6.44
CA GLY A 681 -45.34 -10.58 7.30
C GLY A 681 -45.16 -11.99 6.73
N LEU A 682 -44.04 -12.25 6.03
CA LEU A 682 -43.77 -13.48 5.28
C LEU A 682 -42.75 -14.40 5.93
N GLU A 683 -42.37 -14.15 7.18
CA GLU A 683 -41.29 -14.86 7.89
C GLU A 683 -41.55 -16.38 8.00
N ASN A 684 -42.81 -16.77 8.13
CA ASN A 684 -43.23 -18.17 8.20
C ASN A 684 -43.52 -18.80 6.83
N ALA A 685 -43.42 -18.01 5.75
CA ALA A 685 -43.77 -18.41 4.39
C ALA A 685 -42.56 -18.45 3.44
N ILE A 686 -41.44 -17.78 3.76
CA ILE A 686 -40.22 -17.78 2.95
C ILE A 686 -39.07 -18.44 3.71
N THR A 687 -38.43 -19.45 3.11
CA THR A 687 -37.24 -20.12 3.64
C THR A 687 -36.02 -19.80 2.79
N LEU A 688 -34.99 -19.22 3.41
CA LEU A 688 -33.67 -19.00 2.80
C LEU A 688 -32.76 -20.17 3.16
N THR A 689 -32.47 -21.07 2.22
CA THR A 689 -31.83 -22.37 2.57
C THR A 689 -30.32 -22.31 2.71
N GLY A 690 -29.65 -21.28 2.16
CA GLY A 690 -28.20 -21.26 2.04
C GLY A 690 -27.67 -22.25 1.00
N SER A 691 -26.37 -22.55 1.07
CA SER A 691 -25.73 -23.55 0.21
C SER A 691 -26.18 -24.97 0.58
N VAL A 692 -26.54 -25.76 -0.43
CA VAL A 692 -27.06 -27.13 -0.27
C VAL A 692 -26.20 -28.13 -1.06
N THR A 693 -26.15 -29.39 -0.66
CA THR A 693 -25.46 -30.44 -1.44
C THR A 693 -26.20 -30.74 -2.74
N VAL A 694 -25.56 -31.46 -3.68
CA VAL A 694 -26.21 -31.87 -4.93
C VAL A 694 -27.45 -32.74 -4.64
N GLU A 695 -27.36 -33.63 -3.66
CA GLU A 695 -28.47 -34.48 -3.23
C GLU A 695 -29.64 -33.65 -2.66
N GLN A 696 -29.32 -32.62 -1.86
CA GLN A 696 -30.32 -31.70 -1.31
C GLN A 696 -30.95 -30.82 -2.39
N LEU A 697 -30.16 -30.31 -3.33
CA LEU A 697 -30.66 -29.50 -4.47
C LEU A 697 -31.64 -30.30 -5.33
N VAL A 698 -31.31 -31.56 -5.64
CA VAL A 698 -32.22 -32.47 -6.36
C VAL A 698 -33.52 -32.70 -5.58
N ALA A 699 -33.45 -32.80 -4.24
CA ALA A 699 -34.64 -32.91 -3.42
C ALA A 699 -35.53 -31.65 -3.47
N TYR A 700 -34.93 -30.44 -3.49
CA TYR A 700 -35.69 -29.19 -3.65
C TYR A 700 -36.39 -29.09 -5.01
N TYR A 701 -35.69 -29.42 -6.11
CA TYR A 701 -36.32 -29.39 -7.43
C TYR A 701 -37.49 -30.37 -7.54
N ARG A 702 -37.34 -31.60 -7.03
CA ARG A 702 -38.40 -32.61 -7.07
C ARG A 702 -39.56 -32.34 -6.11
N GLY A 703 -39.33 -31.54 -5.06
CA GLY A 703 -40.33 -31.19 -4.06
C GLY A 703 -41.09 -29.89 -4.34
N ALA A 704 -40.64 -29.08 -5.29
CA ALA A 704 -41.27 -27.80 -5.64
C ALA A 704 -42.45 -27.98 -6.62
N THR A 705 -43.37 -27.01 -6.65
CA THR A 705 -44.55 -27.01 -7.55
C THR A 705 -44.33 -26.21 -8.83
N ALA A 706 -43.52 -25.14 -8.75
CA ALA A 706 -43.06 -24.37 -9.89
C ALA A 706 -41.69 -23.75 -9.57
N PHE A 707 -40.88 -23.51 -10.60
CA PHE A 707 -39.63 -22.76 -10.51
C PHE A 707 -39.84 -21.34 -11.04
N LEU A 708 -39.39 -20.33 -10.29
CA LEU A 708 -39.47 -18.92 -10.68
C LEU A 708 -38.08 -18.30 -10.80
N THR A 709 -37.81 -17.60 -11.90
CA THR A 709 -36.62 -16.75 -12.04
C THR A 709 -36.97 -15.41 -12.69
N LEU A 710 -36.57 -14.30 -12.05
CA LEU A 710 -36.79 -12.93 -12.56
C LEU A 710 -35.49 -12.26 -13.03
N SER A 711 -34.46 -13.04 -13.38
CA SER A 711 -33.16 -12.53 -13.82
C SER A 711 -33.27 -11.64 -15.09
N GLU A 712 -32.50 -10.54 -15.13
CA GLU A 712 -32.37 -9.66 -16.31
C GLU A 712 -31.22 -10.06 -17.22
N HIS A 713 -30.24 -10.76 -16.65
CA HIS A 713 -28.98 -11.02 -17.31
C HIS A 713 -28.57 -12.47 -17.02
N GLU A 714 -28.89 -13.37 -17.95
CA GLU A 714 -28.55 -14.81 -17.89
C GLU A 714 -28.02 -15.32 -19.24
N GLY A 715 -26.82 -15.92 -19.23
CA GLY A 715 -26.15 -16.39 -20.45
C GLY A 715 -26.54 -17.80 -20.91
N PHE A 716 -26.65 -18.76 -19.99
CA PHE A 716 -27.23 -20.08 -20.24
C PHE A 716 -27.77 -20.61 -18.92
N CYS A 717 -29.09 -20.69 -18.78
CA CYS A 717 -29.71 -20.85 -17.48
C CYS A 717 -29.82 -22.35 -17.11
N VAL A 718 -28.71 -22.92 -16.63
CA VAL A 718 -28.63 -24.33 -16.19
C VAL A 718 -29.74 -24.72 -15.19
N PRO A 719 -30.15 -23.86 -14.23
CA PRO A 719 -31.28 -24.16 -13.35
C PRO A 719 -32.59 -24.49 -14.07
N LEU A 720 -32.83 -23.95 -15.28
CA LEU A 720 -34.00 -24.32 -16.09
C LEU A 720 -33.92 -25.77 -16.56
N LEU A 721 -32.73 -26.23 -16.99
CA LEU A 721 -32.53 -27.63 -17.39
C LEU A 721 -32.62 -28.56 -16.19
N GLU A 722 -32.11 -28.16 -15.03
CA GLU A 722 -32.21 -28.91 -13.78
C GLU A 722 -33.67 -29.04 -13.32
N ALA A 723 -34.42 -27.94 -13.39
CA ALA A 723 -35.86 -27.90 -13.10
C ALA A 723 -36.65 -28.78 -14.08
N MET A 724 -36.45 -28.62 -15.39
CA MET A 724 -37.11 -29.44 -16.42
C MET A 724 -36.73 -30.92 -16.33
N ARG A 725 -35.48 -31.24 -16.00
CA ARG A 725 -35.03 -32.63 -15.77
C ARG A 725 -35.62 -33.24 -14.50
N SER A 726 -36.07 -32.38 -13.58
CA SER A 726 -36.76 -32.75 -12.35
C SER A 726 -38.28 -32.66 -12.48
N ASP A 727 -38.80 -32.47 -13.70
CA ASP A 727 -40.23 -32.37 -14.01
C ASP A 727 -40.95 -31.18 -13.35
N LEU A 728 -40.22 -30.08 -13.15
CA LEU A 728 -40.72 -28.87 -12.49
C LEU A 728 -41.12 -27.81 -13.54
N PRO A 729 -42.40 -27.37 -13.60
CA PRO A 729 -42.83 -26.27 -14.46
C PRO A 729 -42.08 -24.97 -14.15
N VAL A 730 -41.72 -24.22 -15.18
CA VAL A 730 -40.85 -23.03 -15.04
C VAL A 730 -41.57 -21.76 -15.48
N VAL A 731 -41.47 -20.71 -14.66
CA VAL A 731 -41.82 -19.32 -14.99
C VAL A 731 -40.55 -18.48 -14.95
N ALA A 732 -40.23 -17.79 -16.04
CA ALA A 732 -38.98 -17.07 -16.17
C ALA A 732 -39.17 -15.71 -16.85
N ASN A 733 -38.38 -14.71 -16.45
CA ASN A 733 -38.34 -13.42 -17.15
C ASN A 733 -37.74 -13.56 -18.56
N ALA A 734 -38.38 -12.97 -19.56
CA ALA A 734 -37.97 -13.02 -20.97
C ALA A 734 -36.78 -12.10 -21.25
N ALA A 735 -35.62 -12.43 -20.69
CA ALA A 735 -34.40 -11.68 -20.88
C ALA A 735 -33.21 -12.58 -21.19
N ALA A 736 -32.28 -12.06 -21.98
CA ALA A 736 -31.04 -12.73 -22.39
C ALA A 736 -31.31 -14.13 -22.98
N ALA A 737 -30.60 -15.17 -22.55
CA ALA A 737 -30.68 -16.53 -23.13
C ALA A 737 -31.74 -17.43 -22.49
N ILE A 738 -32.57 -16.89 -21.59
CA ILE A 738 -33.66 -17.64 -20.96
C ILE A 738 -34.65 -18.19 -22.00
N PRO A 739 -35.12 -17.41 -23.01
CA PRO A 739 -36.01 -17.93 -24.04
C PRO A 739 -35.42 -19.10 -24.85
N GLU A 740 -34.12 -19.07 -25.11
CA GLU A 740 -33.42 -20.13 -25.86
C GLU A 740 -33.24 -21.39 -25.02
N THR A 741 -32.91 -21.24 -23.75
CA THR A 741 -32.73 -22.38 -22.84
C THR A 741 -34.07 -23.06 -22.57
N LEU A 742 -35.11 -22.25 -22.29
CA LEU A 742 -36.44 -22.71 -21.92
C LEU A 742 -37.25 -23.20 -23.12
N GLY A 743 -37.17 -22.51 -24.25
CA GLY A 743 -38.02 -22.77 -25.41
C GLY A 743 -39.51 -22.72 -25.06
N ASP A 744 -40.27 -23.71 -25.51
CA ASP A 744 -41.66 -23.93 -25.14
C ASP A 744 -41.83 -24.77 -23.85
N GLY A 745 -40.74 -25.08 -23.15
CA GLY A 745 -40.73 -25.87 -21.91
C GLY A 745 -41.14 -25.10 -20.64
N GLY A 746 -41.53 -23.83 -20.75
CA GLY A 746 -41.99 -22.99 -19.62
C GLY A 746 -42.63 -21.68 -20.07
N VAL A 747 -43.00 -20.84 -19.11
CA VAL A 747 -43.66 -19.54 -19.32
C VAL A 747 -42.65 -18.40 -19.26
N LEU A 748 -42.68 -17.51 -20.25
CA LEU A 748 -41.82 -16.32 -20.33
C LEU A 748 -42.60 -15.05 -19.98
N LEU A 749 -42.05 -14.21 -19.10
CA LEU A 749 -42.63 -12.96 -18.63
C LEU A 749 -42.04 -11.76 -19.37
N GLU A 750 -42.88 -10.87 -19.91
CA GLU A 750 -42.45 -9.62 -20.56
C GLU A 750 -42.36 -8.43 -19.58
N THR A 751 -43.07 -8.51 -18.44
CA THR A 751 -43.09 -7.48 -17.39
C THR A 751 -42.87 -8.10 -16.01
N LYS A 752 -42.30 -7.31 -15.10
CA LYS A 752 -41.84 -7.77 -13.77
C LYS A 752 -42.61 -7.20 -12.59
N THR A 753 -43.69 -6.49 -12.84
CA THR A 753 -44.56 -5.98 -11.77
C THR A 753 -45.03 -7.15 -10.91
N PRO A 754 -45.05 -7.02 -9.57
CA PRO A 754 -45.53 -8.09 -8.66
C PRO A 754 -46.86 -8.72 -9.10
N GLU A 755 -47.77 -7.92 -9.65
CA GLU A 755 -49.08 -8.31 -10.18
C GLU A 755 -48.96 -9.26 -11.38
N ALA A 756 -48.12 -8.91 -12.37
CA ALA A 756 -47.93 -9.70 -13.59
C ALA A 756 -47.25 -11.05 -13.29
N VAL A 757 -46.26 -11.05 -12.39
CA VAL A 757 -45.57 -12.27 -11.96
C VAL A 757 -46.54 -13.17 -11.19
N ALA A 758 -47.31 -12.61 -10.24
CA ALA A 758 -48.30 -13.36 -9.46
C ALA A 758 -49.39 -13.98 -10.36
N ALA A 759 -49.88 -13.26 -11.37
CA ALA A 759 -50.89 -13.76 -12.29
C ALA A 759 -50.40 -14.98 -13.12
N GLN A 760 -49.12 -15.00 -13.54
CA GLN A 760 -48.57 -16.15 -14.26
C GLN A 760 -48.25 -17.32 -13.33
N LEU A 761 -47.83 -17.05 -12.09
CA LEU A 761 -47.72 -18.11 -11.07
C LEU A 761 -49.07 -18.74 -10.77
N GLU A 762 -50.13 -17.94 -10.62
CA GLU A 762 -51.50 -18.42 -10.43
C GLU A 762 -51.97 -19.27 -11.61
N ARG A 763 -51.64 -18.87 -12.84
CA ARG A 763 -51.95 -19.67 -14.03
C ARG A 763 -51.20 -21.00 -14.06
N VAL A 764 -49.89 -21.01 -13.83
CA VAL A 764 -49.07 -22.23 -13.85
C VAL A 764 -49.43 -23.16 -12.67
N ILE A 765 -49.72 -22.62 -11.49
CA ILE A 765 -50.07 -23.41 -10.30
C ILE A 765 -51.55 -23.82 -10.29
N GLY A 766 -52.46 -23.06 -10.90
CA GLY A 766 -53.89 -23.33 -10.96
C GLY A 766 -54.33 -24.24 -12.10
N ASP A 767 -53.65 -24.21 -13.25
CA ASP A 767 -54.03 -24.99 -14.44
C ASP A 767 -53.23 -26.31 -14.56
N GLU A 768 -53.87 -27.43 -14.23
CA GLU A 768 -53.25 -28.76 -14.29
C GLU A 768 -52.92 -29.21 -15.73
N ALA A 769 -53.74 -28.83 -16.71
CA ALA A 769 -53.51 -29.19 -18.11
C ALA A 769 -52.27 -28.47 -18.65
N LEU A 770 -52.12 -27.18 -18.30
CA LEU A 770 -50.94 -26.40 -18.65
C LEU A 770 -49.66 -26.97 -18.01
N ARG A 771 -49.68 -27.39 -16.74
CA ARG A 771 -48.49 -27.99 -16.11
C ARG A 771 -48.03 -29.27 -16.78
N LYS A 772 -48.96 -30.18 -17.11
CA LYS A 772 -48.63 -31.44 -17.78
C LYS A 772 -47.99 -31.19 -19.14
N ASP A 773 -48.54 -30.24 -19.90
CA ASP A 773 -47.98 -29.81 -21.19
C ASP A 773 -46.55 -29.23 -21.03
N LEU A 774 -46.33 -28.35 -20.05
CA LEU A 774 -45.00 -27.77 -19.80
C LEU A 774 -43.95 -28.82 -19.38
N ILE A 775 -44.33 -29.81 -18.56
CA ILE A 775 -43.41 -30.89 -18.13
C ILE A 775 -43.01 -31.78 -19.32
N GLU A 776 -43.96 -32.16 -20.16
CA GLU A 776 -43.68 -32.99 -21.34
C GLU A 776 -42.77 -32.28 -22.35
N LYS A 777 -43.02 -30.98 -22.56
CA LYS A 777 -42.14 -30.13 -23.37
C LYS A 777 -40.75 -29.99 -22.74
N GLY A 778 -40.67 -29.82 -21.41
CA GLY A 778 -39.41 -29.74 -20.66
C GLY A 778 -38.54 -31.01 -20.75
N ARG A 779 -39.12 -32.20 -20.62
CA ARG A 779 -38.37 -33.47 -20.76
C ARG A 779 -37.77 -33.64 -22.15
N ARG A 780 -38.57 -33.39 -23.19
CA ARG A 780 -38.11 -33.42 -24.59
C ARG A 780 -36.99 -32.41 -24.82
N ARG A 781 -37.11 -31.24 -24.19
CA ARG A 781 -36.07 -30.21 -24.25
C ARG A 781 -34.74 -30.69 -23.67
N VAL A 782 -34.73 -31.44 -22.56
CA VAL A 782 -33.50 -31.90 -21.90
C VAL A 782 -32.73 -32.98 -22.70
N GLU A 783 -33.42 -33.90 -23.38
CA GLU A 783 -32.75 -34.99 -24.14
C GLU A 783 -31.85 -34.48 -25.27
N ALA A 784 -32.19 -33.32 -25.84
CA ALA A 784 -31.41 -32.63 -26.84
C ALA A 784 -29.98 -32.26 -26.38
N PHE A 785 -29.67 -32.41 -25.08
CA PHE A 785 -28.40 -32.07 -24.44
C PHE A 785 -27.58 -33.29 -23.90
N SER A 786 -27.85 -34.54 -24.30
CA SER A 786 -27.13 -35.76 -23.80
C SER A 786 -25.75 -36.04 -24.44
N ARG A 787 -24.83 -36.74 -23.75
CA ARG A 787 -23.44 -36.95 -24.24
C ARG A 787 -23.30 -37.65 -25.60
N PRO A 788 -23.95 -38.79 -25.89
CA PRO A 788 -23.85 -39.42 -27.20
C PRO A 788 -24.46 -38.54 -28.29
N HIS A 789 -25.58 -37.88 -27.99
CA HIS A 789 -26.22 -36.98 -28.93
C HIS A 789 -25.37 -35.72 -29.18
N VAL A 790 -24.69 -35.21 -28.16
CA VAL A 790 -23.70 -34.12 -28.28
C VAL A 790 -22.44 -34.58 -29.02
N ALA A 791 -21.94 -35.80 -28.82
CA ALA A 791 -20.77 -36.32 -29.51
C ALA A 791 -21.04 -36.64 -30.98
N GLU A 792 -22.19 -37.23 -31.31
CA GLU A 792 -22.64 -37.43 -32.68
C GLU A 792 -22.98 -36.10 -33.33
N ARG A 793 -23.67 -35.16 -32.64
CA ARG A 793 -23.88 -33.81 -33.17
C ARG A 793 -22.55 -33.08 -33.37
N LEU A 794 -21.55 -33.28 -32.51
CA LEU A 794 -20.21 -32.72 -32.69
C LEU A 794 -19.50 -33.35 -33.89
N LYS A 795 -19.56 -34.68 -34.04
CA LYS A 795 -18.97 -35.39 -35.18
C LYS A 795 -19.64 -34.98 -36.50
N LEU A 796 -20.98 -34.93 -36.51
CA LEU A 796 -21.77 -34.46 -37.66
C LEU A 796 -21.50 -32.98 -37.96
N ALA A 797 -21.45 -32.12 -36.95
CA ALA A 797 -21.13 -30.70 -37.14
C ALA A 797 -19.69 -30.49 -37.67
N LEU A 798 -18.73 -31.25 -37.15
CA LEU A 798 -17.34 -31.22 -37.63
C LEU A 798 -17.24 -31.78 -39.05
N ALA A 799 -17.94 -32.87 -39.36
CA ALA A 799 -17.99 -33.46 -40.71
C ALA A 799 -18.68 -32.53 -41.72
N GLN A 800 -19.76 -31.83 -41.33
CA GLN A 800 -20.36 -30.75 -42.14
C GLN A 800 -19.36 -29.62 -42.40
N GLY A 801 -18.47 -29.36 -41.45
CA GLY A 801 -17.34 -28.45 -41.60
C GLY A 801 -16.12 -29.05 -42.35
N GLY A 802 -16.17 -30.30 -42.81
CA GLY A 802 -15.10 -30.98 -43.53
C GLY A 802 -14.02 -31.66 -42.66
N TRP A 803 -14.28 -31.89 -41.37
CA TRP A 803 -13.32 -32.46 -40.42
C TRP A 803 -13.73 -33.86 -39.94
N ASP A 804 -12.78 -34.81 -39.89
CA ASP A 804 -12.99 -36.18 -39.38
C ASP A 804 -12.17 -36.45 -38.11
N LEU A 805 -12.71 -37.29 -37.21
CA LEU A 805 -12.09 -37.65 -35.94
C LEU A 805 -11.22 -38.92 -36.11
N PRO A 806 -9.89 -38.87 -35.88
CA PRO A 806 -8.98 -39.98 -36.16
C PRO A 806 -9.09 -41.17 -35.19
N ASN A 807 -8.77 -42.37 -35.68
CA ASN A 807 -8.72 -43.61 -34.89
C ASN A 807 -7.41 -43.72 -34.07
N ALA A 808 -7.48 -44.19 -32.82
CA ALA A 808 -6.31 -44.35 -31.95
C ALA A 808 -5.32 -45.44 -32.46
N LYS A 809 -4.00 -45.13 -32.49
CA LYS A 809 -2.90 -46.04 -32.91
C LYS A 809 -1.66 -45.96 -32.00
N SER A 810 -0.92 -47.07 -31.85
CA SER A 810 0.37 -47.16 -31.12
C SER A 810 1.52 -46.46 -31.89
N LYS A 811 2.51 -45.89 -31.18
CA LYS A 811 3.61 -45.02 -31.71
C LYS A 811 4.96 -45.32 -31.02
N LYS A 812 6.09 -45.08 -31.69
CA LYS A 812 7.49 -45.19 -31.21
C LYS A 812 8.07 -43.83 -30.82
N ILE A 813 8.31 -43.60 -29.54
CA ILE A 813 8.63 -42.27 -28.98
C ILE A 813 9.97 -42.30 -28.25
N VAL A 814 10.78 -41.26 -28.45
CA VAL A 814 12.01 -41.03 -27.67
C VAL A 814 11.78 -39.88 -26.69
N VAL A 815 12.01 -40.11 -25.40
CA VAL A 815 11.96 -39.08 -24.35
C VAL A 815 13.39 -38.72 -23.95
N MET A 816 13.82 -37.48 -24.18
CA MET A 816 15.15 -36.97 -23.87
C MET A 816 15.08 -35.97 -22.71
N SER A 817 15.92 -36.14 -21.69
CA SER A 817 15.94 -35.29 -20.49
C SER A 817 17.33 -35.30 -19.82
N SER A 818 17.44 -34.77 -18.60
CA SER A 818 18.64 -34.91 -17.75
C SER A 818 18.85 -36.37 -17.30
N ASP A 819 20.11 -36.83 -17.19
CA ASP A 819 20.46 -38.08 -16.49
C ASP A 819 20.77 -37.88 -15.00
N GLN A 820 20.81 -36.64 -14.52
CA GLN A 820 20.92 -36.36 -13.10
C GLN A 820 19.62 -36.69 -12.39
N ARG A 821 19.69 -37.38 -11.23
CA ARG A 821 18.54 -37.60 -10.35
C ARG A 821 18.06 -36.26 -9.79
N CYS A 822 17.06 -35.70 -10.44
CA CYS A 822 16.45 -34.42 -10.12
C CYS A 822 14.98 -34.42 -10.56
N GLY A 823 14.19 -33.43 -10.11
CA GLY A 823 12.73 -33.41 -10.34
C GLY A 823 12.31 -33.64 -11.80
N ILE A 824 12.99 -33.02 -12.77
CA ILE A 824 12.68 -33.20 -14.19
C ILE A 824 13.00 -34.62 -14.70
N HIS A 825 14.02 -35.28 -14.18
CA HIS A 825 14.35 -36.66 -14.53
C HIS A 825 13.20 -37.60 -14.11
N HIS A 826 12.73 -37.50 -12.87
CA HIS A 826 11.61 -38.31 -12.38
C HIS A 826 10.30 -38.02 -13.09
N TYR A 827 10.04 -36.75 -13.40
CA TYR A 827 8.90 -36.37 -14.23
C TYR A 827 8.95 -37.03 -15.61
N SER A 828 10.13 -37.03 -16.25
CA SER A 828 10.32 -37.64 -17.58
C SER A 828 10.07 -39.15 -17.56
N LEU A 829 10.42 -39.83 -16.48
CA LEU A 829 10.10 -41.26 -16.28
C LEU A 829 8.59 -41.48 -16.11
N ALA A 830 7.90 -40.65 -15.33
CA ALA A 830 6.45 -40.75 -15.16
C ALA A 830 5.67 -40.50 -16.47
N VAL A 831 6.14 -39.57 -17.31
CA VAL A 831 5.61 -39.38 -18.68
C VAL A 831 5.85 -40.64 -19.52
N THR A 832 7.06 -41.21 -19.44
CA THR A 832 7.43 -42.43 -20.17
C THR A 832 6.51 -43.60 -19.82
N ASP A 833 6.22 -43.80 -18.53
CA ASP A 833 5.36 -44.87 -18.05
C ASP A 833 3.89 -44.64 -18.44
N GLY A 834 3.36 -43.42 -18.29
CA GLY A 834 1.99 -43.10 -18.71
C GLY A 834 1.73 -43.30 -20.20
N LEU A 835 2.75 -43.08 -21.06
CA LEU A 835 2.67 -43.39 -22.49
C LEU A 835 2.70 -44.91 -22.77
N ARG A 836 3.47 -45.67 -22.00
CA ARG A 836 3.53 -47.14 -22.12
C ARG A 836 2.20 -47.79 -21.71
N ASP A 837 1.57 -47.29 -20.65
CA ASP A 837 0.27 -47.79 -20.17
C ASP A 837 -0.87 -47.59 -21.17
N ARG A 838 -0.70 -46.66 -22.12
CA ARG A 838 -1.61 -46.43 -23.26
C ARG A 838 -1.21 -47.20 -24.52
N GLY A 839 -0.21 -48.07 -24.43
CA GLY A 839 0.20 -49.00 -25.49
C GLY A 839 1.24 -48.46 -26.47
N HIS A 840 1.95 -47.37 -26.16
CA HIS A 840 3.04 -46.84 -27.01
C HIS A 840 4.42 -47.48 -26.70
N GLN A 841 5.32 -47.52 -27.69
CA GLN A 841 6.71 -47.97 -27.51
C GLN A 841 7.61 -46.77 -27.18
N VAL A 842 8.23 -46.74 -26.00
CA VAL A 842 8.95 -45.54 -25.51
C VAL A 842 10.39 -45.83 -25.06
N THR A 843 11.35 -45.06 -25.57
CA THR A 843 12.79 -45.10 -25.20
C THR A 843 13.21 -43.82 -24.46
N PHE A 844 13.85 -43.94 -23.30
CA PHE A 844 14.36 -42.81 -22.52
C PHE A 844 15.86 -42.55 -22.78
N VAL A 845 16.25 -41.27 -22.93
CA VAL A 845 17.64 -40.81 -23.18
C VAL A 845 17.98 -39.66 -22.21
N GLY A 846 18.68 -39.96 -21.11
CA GLY A 846 19.17 -38.93 -20.19
C GLY A 846 20.49 -38.31 -20.66
N VAL A 847 20.76 -37.01 -20.43
CA VAL A 847 21.97 -36.25 -20.82
C VAL A 847 22.63 -35.59 -19.61
N LYS A 848 23.97 -35.55 -19.56
CA LYS A 848 24.74 -34.91 -18.48
C LYS A 848 24.57 -33.40 -18.46
N HIS A 849 24.44 -32.84 -17.27
CA HIS A 849 24.19 -31.41 -17.03
C HIS A 849 25.27 -30.50 -17.63
N LEU A 850 24.85 -29.52 -18.44
CA LEU A 850 25.70 -28.55 -19.15
C LEU A 850 26.83 -29.16 -20.01
N ASP A 851 26.79 -30.47 -20.26
CA ASP A 851 27.79 -31.19 -21.05
C ASP A 851 27.40 -31.20 -22.54
N THR A 852 28.05 -30.32 -23.29
CA THR A 852 27.82 -30.21 -24.74
C THR A 852 28.28 -31.46 -25.51
N ALA A 853 29.31 -32.16 -25.04
CA ALA A 853 29.86 -33.32 -25.74
C ALA A 853 28.98 -34.56 -25.55
N ASP A 854 28.45 -34.77 -24.34
CA ASP A 854 27.51 -35.85 -24.03
C ASP A 854 26.19 -35.67 -24.80
N LEU A 855 25.63 -34.44 -24.82
CA LEU A 855 24.45 -34.10 -25.61
C LEU A 855 24.62 -34.50 -27.09
N TYR A 856 25.72 -34.08 -27.72
CA TYR A 856 25.95 -34.39 -29.13
C TYR A 856 26.23 -35.87 -29.40
N ARG A 857 26.78 -36.61 -28.43
CA ARG A 857 26.98 -38.06 -28.54
C ARG A 857 25.63 -38.80 -28.52
N LYS A 858 24.76 -38.48 -27.56
CA LYS A 858 23.45 -39.12 -27.37
C LYS A 858 22.48 -38.87 -28.53
N LEU A 859 22.55 -37.69 -29.15
CA LEU A 859 21.78 -37.38 -30.38
C LEU A 859 22.10 -38.31 -31.57
N LYS A 860 23.30 -38.93 -31.62
CA LYS A 860 23.65 -39.86 -32.70
C LYS A 860 22.87 -41.17 -32.62
N PHE A 861 22.50 -41.62 -31.42
CA PHE A 861 21.80 -42.89 -31.18
C PHE A 861 20.28 -42.82 -31.40
N ILE A 862 19.72 -41.62 -31.56
CA ILE A 862 18.30 -41.45 -31.90
C ILE A 862 18.08 -41.89 -33.36
N SER A 863 17.34 -42.99 -33.52
CA SER A 863 16.96 -43.58 -34.81
C SER A 863 16.06 -42.65 -35.62
N SER A 864 16.20 -42.67 -36.95
CA SER A 864 15.29 -41.98 -37.86
C SER A 864 13.92 -42.67 -37.99
N GLN A 865 13.75 -43.88 -37.44
CA GLN A 865 12.48 -44.62 -37.44
C GLN A 865 11.57 -44.30 -36.24
N SER A 866 11.94 -43.32 -35.40
CA SER A 866 11.09 -42.86 -34.29
C SER A 866 9.98 -41.94 -34.80
N ASP A 867 8.77 -42.12 -34.29
CA ASP A 867 7.60 -41.32 -34.66
C ASP A 867 7.63 -39.92 -34.03
N ALA A 868 8.27 -39.75 -32.86
CA ALA A 868 8.47 -38.44 -32.21
C ALA A 868 9.64 -38.43 -31.21
N VAL A 869 10.20 -37.23 -30.97
CA VAL A 869 11.17 -36.96 -29.90
C VAL A 869 10.59 -35.93 -28.93
N LEU A 870 10.28 -36.35 -27.70
CA LEU A 870 9.91 -35.49 -26.59
C LEU A 870 11.17 -35.06 -25.84
N ILE A 871 11.41 -33.76 -25.71
CA ILE A 871 12.52 -33.18 -24.96
C ILE A 871 11.96 -32.47 -23.74
N GLU A 872 12.22 -33.01 -22.55
CA GLU A 872 11.94 -32.36 -21.28
C GLU A 872 13.11 -31.41 -20.95
N HIS A 873 12.82 -30.11 -20.87
CA HIS A 873 13.82 -29.06 -20.70
C HIS A 873 13.50 -28.09 -19.57
N GLU A 874 14.53 -27.78 -18.78
CA GLU A 874 14.55 -26.73 -17.75
C GLU A 874 15.80 -25.86 -17.96
N ALA A 875 15.70 -24.58 -17.57
CA ALA A 875 16.80 -23.63 -17.70
C ALA A 875 18.05 -24.12 -16.96
N GLY A 876 19.18 -24.17 -17.67
CA GLY A 876 20.44 -24.63 -17.11
C GLY A 876 20.75 -26.12 -17.31
N ILE A 877 19.84 -26.93 -17.87
CA ILE A 877 20.21 -28.31 -18.29
C ILE A 877 21.18 -28.26 -19.47
N PHE A 878 20.90 -27.38 -20.44
CA PHE A 878 21.71 -27.19 -21.64
C PHE A 878 22.14 -25.73 -21.77
N ARG A 879 23.30 -25.49 -22.38
CA ARG A 879 23.73 -24.13 -22.76
C ARG A 879 22.90 -23.63 -23.95
N ASP A 880 22.43 -22.37 -23.91
CA ASP A 880 21.54 -21.75 -24.92
C ASP A 880 21.92 -22.07 -26.38
N VAL A 881 23.16 -21.75 -26.76
CA VAL A 881 23.64 -21.91 -28.15
C VAL A 881 23.86 -23.39 -28.52
N PRO A 882 24.56 -24.22 -27.72
CA PRO A 882 24.64 -25.66 -27.96
C PRO A 882 23.30 -26.38 -28.07
N PHE A 883 22.30 -25.99 -27.28
CA PHE A 883 20.96 -26.58 -27.32
C PHE A 883 20.23 -26.28 -28.63
N VAL A 884 20.29 -25.03 -29.10
CA VAL A 884 19.75 -24.67 -30.42
C VAL A 884 20.39 -25.49 -31.55
N ARG A 885 21.70 -25.76 -31.47
CA ARG A 885 22.38 -26.64 -32.44
C ARG A 885 21.90 -28.10 -32.37
N ALA A 886 21.56 -28.59 -31.18
CA ALA A 886 20.97 -29.92 -31.00
C ALA A 886 19.58 -30.02 -31.67
N LEU A 887 18.71 -29.03 -31.46
CA LEU A 887 17.41 -28.95 -32.13
C LEU A 887 17.57 -28.94 -33.66
N LEU A 888 18.52 -28.16 -34.20
CA LEU A 888 18.83 -28.15 -35.63
C LEU A 888 19.30 -29.51 -36.15
N SER A 889 20.00 -30.31 -35.34
CA SER A 889 20.43 -31.66 -35.69
C SER A 889 19.25 -32.62 -35.85
N LEU A 890 18.32 -32.62 -34.88
CA LEU A 890 17.10 -33.44 -34.92
C LEU A 890 16.17 -33.04 -36.07
N TRP A 891 16.06 -31.74 -36.32
CA TRP A 891 15.28 -31.22 -37.45
C TRP A 891 15.83 -31.69 -38.79
N ARG A 892 17.16 -31.71 -38.98
CA ARG A 892 17.80 -32.26 -40.19
C ARG A 892 17.52 -33.75 -40.39
N LYS A 893 17.28 -34.51 -39.31
CA LYS A 893 16.85 -35.92 -39.35
C LYS A 893 15.35 -36.10 -39.68
N ARG A 894 14.59 -35.01 -39.90
CA ARG A 894 13.13 -35.01 -40.12
C ARG A 894 12.30 -35.63 -38.99
N LEU A 895 12.82 -35.63 -37.76
CA LEU A 895 12.11 -36.11 -36.58
C LEU A 895 11.22 -34.98 -36.00
N PRO A 896 9.93 -35.22 -35.72
CA PRO A 896 9.10 -34.23 -35.06
C PRO A 896 9.51 -34.12 -33.58
N VAL A 897 9.86 -32.90 -33.17
CA VAL A 897 10.33 -32.60 -31.82
C VAL A 897 9.21 -31.94 -31.01
N ILE A 898 8.94 -32.47 -29.83
CA ILE A 898 8.09 -31.87 -28.80
C ILE A 898 9.04 -31.30 -27.76
N LEU A 899 9.00 -30.00 -27.51
CA LEU A 899 9.83 -29.36 -26.49
C LEU A 899 8.95 -28.98 -25.30
N SER A 900 9.11 -29.71 -24.20
CA SER A 900 8.45 -29.47 -22.93
C SER A 900 9.32 -28.58 -22.04
N LEU A 901 8.81 -27.41 -21.66
CA LEU A 901 9.53 -26.35 -20.94
C LEU A 901 8.94 -26.20 -19.53
N HIS A 902 9.70 -26.64 -18.52
CA HIS A 902 9.28 -26.60 -17.10
C HIS A 902 9.37 -25.20 -16.51
N GLU A 903 10.42 -24.46 -16.82
CA GLU A 903 10.62 -23.06 -16.45
C GLU A 903 10.97 -22.23 -17.67
N LEU A 904 10.20 -21.15 -17.92
CA LEU A 904 10.48 -20.21 -19.01
C LEU A 904 10.30 -18.78 -18.56
N GLU A 905 11.39 -18.01 -18.55
CA GLU A 905 11.40 -16.57 -18.24
C GLU A 905 12.53 -15.85 -18.99
N PRO A 906 12.34 -14.61 -19.46
CA PRO A 906 13.38 -13.81 -20.08
C PRO A 906 14.67 -13.72 -19.24
N GLU A 907 14.54 -13.57 -17.93
CA GLU A 907 15.62 -13.41 -16.96
C GLU A 907 16.53 -14.64 -16.87
N LYS A 908 16.02 -15.82 -17.23
CA LYS A 908 16.79 -17.07 -17.28
C LYS A 908 17.80 -17.06 -18.42
N PHE A 909 17.55 -16.28 -19.47
CA PHE A 909 18.47 -16.11 -20.60
C PHE A 909 19.57 -15.10 -20.28
N HIS A 910 20.82 -15.53 -20.44
CA HIS A 910 21.99 -14.71 -20.11
C HIS A 910 22.03 -13.37 -20.86
N HIS A 911 21.56 -13.32 -22.11
CA HIS A 911 21.59 -12.10 -22.93
C HIS A 911 20.55 -11.05 -22.53
N TYR A 912 19.39 -11.46 -21.99
CA TYR A 912 18.35 -10.54 -21.52
C TYR A 912 18.80 -9.78 -20.26
N ARG A 913 19.45 -10.46 -19.30
CA ARG A 913 19.97 -9.81 -18.08
C ARG A 913 20.91 -8.63 -18.39
N ARG A 914 21.75 -8.77 -19.42
CA ARG A 914 22.64 -7.68 -19.88
C ARG A 914 21.89 -6.50 -20.50
N LEU A 915 20.78 -6.75 -21.20
CA LEU A 915 19.93 -5.70 -21.79
C LEU A 915 19.17 -4.90 -20.73
N SER A 916 18.56 -5.61 -19.77
CA SER A 916 17.80 -4.98 -18.69
C SER A 916 18.68 -4.04 -17.84
N ALA A 917 19.91 -4.47 -17.51
CA ALA A 917 20.88 -3.64 -16.79
C ALA A 917 21.26 -2.36 -17.56
N ALA A 918 21.34 -2.41 -18.89
CA ALA A 918 21.70 -1.26 -19.71
C ALA A 918 20.60 -0.19 -19.81
N LEU A 919 19.32 -0.54 -19.59
CA LEU A 919 18.21 0.42 -19.63
C LEU A 919 18.19 1.38 -18.42
N HIS A 920 18.78 0.95 -17.29
CA HIS A 920 18.71 1.64 -16.01
C HIS A 920 20.05 2.29 -15.59
N TYR A 921 21.00 2.45 -16.50
CA TYR A 921 22.30 3.02 -16.12
C TYR A 921 22.19 4.52 -15.78
N ASN A 922 22.89 4.90 -14.71
CA ASN A 922 22.99 6.30 -14.27
C ASN A 922 23.97 7.09 -15.16
N PRO A 923 23.61 8.34 -15.55
CA PRO A 923 24.54 9.23 -16.22
C PRO A 923 25.75 9.49 -15.33
N ARG A 924 26.96 9.39 -15.89
CA ARG A 924 28.21 9.55 -15.13
C ARG A 924 28.83 10.93 -15.32
N TYR A 925 28.49 11.61 -16.41
CA TYR A 925 29.12 12.87 -16.80
C TYR A 925 28.09 13.99 -17.04
N ARG A 926 28.58 15.25 -17.06
CA ARG A 926 27.80 16.41 -17.49
C ARG A 926 27.56 16.39 -19.01
N LEU A 927 26.60 17.20 -19.46
CA LEU A 927 25.95 17.19 -20.79
C LEU A 927 26.84 16.77 -21.99
N PRO A 928 28.05 17.35 -22.21
CA PRO A 928 28.80 17.07 -23.44
C PRO A 928 29.38 15.66 -23.52
N LEU A 929 29.82 15.11 -22.38
CA LEU A 929 30.51 13.82 -22.31
C LEU A 929 29.52 12.65 -22.35
N GLU A 930 28.34 12.82 -21.76
CA GLU A 930 27.30 11.81 -21.80
C GLU A 930 26.76 11.60 -23.23
N ILE A 931 26.71 12.68 -24.03
CA ILE A 931 26.33 12.64 -25.46
C ILE A 931 27.23 11.70 -26.28
N LEU A 932 28.53 11.62 -25.97
CA LEU A 932 29.47 10.74 -26.68
C LEU A 932 29.36 9.26 -26.28
N ARG A 933 28.96 8.98 -25.02
CA ARG A 933 28.85 7.60 -24.50
C ARG A 933 27.59 6.88 -24.97
N MET A 934 26.48 7.62 -25.11
CA MET A 934 25.16 7.05 -25.43
C MET A 934 25.13 6.18 -26.70
N PRO A 935 25.74 6.57 -27.84
CA PRO A 935 25.79 5.75 -29.06
C PRO A 935 26.46 4.38 -28.87
N TRP A 936 27.55 4.31 -28.10
CA TRP A 936 28.27 3.06 -27.87
C TRP A 936 27.46 2.06 -27.03
N VAL A 937 26.77 2.56 -26.00
CA VAL A 937 25.86 1.74 -25.19
C VAL A 937 24.70 1.21 -26.06
N ALA A 938 24.14 2.05 -26.93
CA ALA A 938 23.06 1.67 -27.84
C ALA A 938 23.46 0.55 -28.80
N LEU A 939 24.68 0.59 -29.37
CA LEU A 939 25.21 -0.46 -30.25
C LEU A 939 25.43 -1.79 -29.52
N ARG A 940 25.97 -1.76 -28.30
CA ARG A 940 26.13 -2.97 -27.48
C ARG A 940 24.79 -3.62 -27.14
N MET A 941 23.79 -2.81 -26.81
CA MET A 941 22.42 -3.29 -26.59
C MET A 941 21.85 -3.95 -27.85
N ALA A 942 22.02 -3.36 -29.04
CA ALA A 942 21.55 -3.95 -30.29
C ALA A 942 22.14 -5.37 -30.52
N ASN A 943 23.44 -5.57 -30.27
CA ASN A 943 24.08 -6.88 -30.41
C ASN A 943 23.57 -7.92 -29.39
N TRP A 944 23.43 -7.54 -28.11
CA TRP A 944 22.87 -8.45 -27.10
C TRP A 944 21.44 -8.86 -27.41
N PHE A 945 20.64 -7.92 -27.90
CA PHE A 945 19.28 -8.17 -28.34
C PHE A 945 19.23 -9.17 -29.50
N LEU A 946 20.08 -8.99 -30.52
CA LEU A 946 20.12 -9.90 -31.67
C LEU A 946 20.41 -11.35 -31.24
N ARG A 947 21.40 -11.55 -30.36
CA ARG A 947 21.74 -12.89 -29.84
C ARG A 947 20.61 -13.50 -29.03
N TYR A 948 19.99 -12.71 -28.15
CA TYR A 948 18.83 -13.13 -27.37
C TYR A 948 17.68 -13.59 -28.28
N ARG A 949 17.34 -12.79 -29.30
CA ARG A 949 16.24 -13.12 -30.22
C ARG A 949 16.52 -14.32 -31.11
N LEU A 950 17.76 -14.52 -31.55
CA LEU A 950 18.12 -15.71 -32.34
C LEU A 950 17.92 -17.00 -31.54
N VAL A 951 18.33 -17.03 -30.27
CA VAL A 951 18.14 -18.21 -29.39
C VAL A 951 16.65 -18.54 -29.26
N LEU A 952 15.83 -17.55 -28.87
CA LEU A 952 14.39 -17.75 -28.70
C LEU A 952 13.70 -18.20 -29.98
N MET A 953 14.07 -17.60 -31.11
CA MET A 953 13.49 -17.92 -32.41
C MET A 953 13.73 -19.37 -32.80
N PHE A 954 14.96 -19.88 -32.66
CA PHE A 954 15.23 -21.28 -33.00
C PHE A 954 14.58 -22.25 -32.02
N MET A 955 14.56 -21.93 -30.73
CA MET A 955 13.85 -22.73 -29.72
C MET A 955 12.34 -22.82 -30.00
N GLY A 956 11.72 -21.78 -30.56
CA GLY A 956 10.29 -21.81 -30.91
C GLY A 956 9.97 -22.36 -32.29
N SER A 957 10.85 -22.12 -33.28
CA SER A 957 10.54 -22.44 -34.68
C SER A 957 10.84 -23.89 -35.05
N ILE A 958 11.86 -24.50 -34.42
CA ILE A 958 12.31 -25.85 -34.76
C ILE A 958 11.36 -26.94 -34.24
N PRO A 959 10.92 -26.92 -32.96
CA PRO A 959 9.98 -27.91 -32.47
C PRO A 959 8.66 -27.90 -33.25
N ARG A 960 8.05 -29.07 -33.39
CA ARG A 960 6.70 -29.27 -33.91
C ARG A 960 5.66 -28.80 -32.88
N LYS A 961 5.96 -29.00 -31.60
CA LYS A 961 5.11 -28.64 -30.45
C LYS A 961 5.94 -28.11 -29.29
N LEU A 962 5.44 -27.12 -28.58
CA LEU A 962 5.99 -26.47 -27.39
C LEU A 962 4.98 -26.65 -26.26
N VAL A 963 5.40 -27.31 -25.19
CA VAL A 963 4.56 -27.56 -24.02
C VAL A 963 5.10 -26.78 -22.83
N VAL A 964 4.21 -26.17 -22.05
CA VAL A 964 4.54 -25.58 -20.73
C VAL A 964 3.57 -26.03 -19.66
N HIS A 965 4.04 -25.99 -18.42
CA HIS A 965 3.25 -26.49 -17.28
C HIS A 965 2.74 -25.42 -16.32
N SER A 966 3.08 -24.15 -16.53
CA SER A 966 2.61 -23.04 -15.70
C SER A 966 2.03 -21.91 -16.53
N THR A 967 1.07 -21.19 -15.94
CA THR A 967 0.60 -19.90 -16.46
C THR A 967 1.78 -18.93 -16.63
N ARG A 968 2.73 -18.97 -15.68
CA ARG A 968 3.93 -18.15 -15.71
C ARG A 968 4.81 -18.41 -16.93
N SER A 969 5.11 -19.67 -17.25
CA SER A 969 5.87 -20.05 -18.45
C SER A 969 5.08 -19.77 -19.74
N GLU A 970 3.76 -19.96 -19.72
CA GLU A 970 2.88 -19.69 -20.88
C GLU A 970 2.89 -18.22 -21.31
N ARG A 971 2.97 -17.28 -20.36
CA ARG A 971 3.12 -15.83 -20.65
C ARG A 971 4.29 -15.56 -21.59
N TRP A 972 5.34 -16.38 -21.51
CA TRP A 972 6.58 -16.19 -22.24
C TRP A 972 6.71 -17.07 -23.49
N LEU A 973 5.84 -18.05 -23.71
CA LEU A 973 5.86 -18.89 -24.92
C LEU A 973 5.72 -18.07 -26.21
N GLN A 974 4.95 -16.97 -26.14
CA GLN A 974 4.77 -16.07 -27.27
C GLN A 974 6.08 -15.42 -27.73
N LEU A 975 7.10 -15.34 -26.87
CA LEU A 975 8.40 -14.80 -27.23
C LEU A 975 9.18 -15.72 -28.18
N LEU A 976 8.94 -17.03 -28.12
CA LEU A 976 9.68 -18.06 -28.85
C LEU A 976 9.17 -18.25 -30.27
N THR A 977 7.85 -18.34 -30.45
CA THR A 977 7.21 -18.58 -31.76
C THR A 977 5.94 -17.75 -31.87
N PRO A 978 5.50 -17.25 -33.05
CA PRO A 978 4.18 -16.64 -33.24
C PRO A 978 3.06 -17.69 -33.32
N ASP A 979 3.45 -18.89 -33.70
CA ASP A 979 2.58 -19.98 -34.10
C ASP A 979 1.83 -20.51 -32.89
N GLN A 980 0.53 -20.24 -32.81
CA GLN A 980 -0.31 -20.69 -31.70
C GLN A 980 -0.54 -22.19 -31.75
N ASP A 981 -0.58 -22.78 -32.95
CA ASP A 981 -0.85 -24.21 -33.16
C ASP A 981 0.28 -25.08 -32.61
N LYS A 982 1.47 -24.50 -32.42
CA LYS A 982 2.61 -25.16 -31.78
C LYS A 982 2.54 -25.13 -30.26
N ARG A 983 1.73 -24.29 -29.62
CA ARG A 983 1.80 -24.04 -28.18
C ARG A 983 0.70 -24.77 -27.45
N GLU A 984 1.06 -25.45 -26.37
CA GLU A 984 0.08 -26.03 -25.46
C GLU A 984 0.51 -25.80 -24.00
N ARG A 985 -0.46 -25.45 -23.14
CA ARG A 985 -0.27 -25.44 -21.69
C ARG A 985 -1.12 -26.52 -21.04
N PHE A 986 -0.52 -27.28 -20.14
CA PHE A 986 -1.25 -28.14 -19.22
C PHE A 986 -0.48 -28.39 -17.93
N PRO A 987 -1.17 -28.54 -16.78
CA PRO A 987 -0.51 -28.76 -15.49
C PRO A 987 0.39 -30.01 -15.52
N LEU A 988 1.36 -30.07 -14.61
CA LEU A 988 2.15 -31.28 -14.44
C LEU A 988 1.25 -32.46 -14.08
N LEU A 989 1.54 -33.63 -14.64
CA LEU A 989 0.95 -34.88 -14.19
C LEU A 989 1.35 -35.18 -12.74
N VAL A 990 0.47 -35.88 -12.04
CA VAL A 990 0.68 -36.34 -10.67
C VAL A 990 1.65 -37.52 -10.71
N MET A 991 2.92 -37.25 -10.39
CA MET A 991 4.03 -38.20 -10.46
C MET A 991 4.22 -38.96 -9.13
N PRO A 992 4.65 -40.25 -9.19
CA PRO A 992 4.92 -41.04 -8.00
C PRO A 992 6.08 -40.52 -7.14
N LEU A 993 6.07 -40.90 -5.86
CA LEU A 993 7.21 -40.71 -4.97
C LEU A 993 8.35 -41.65 -5.40
N GLU A 994 9.56 -41.11 -5.48
CA GLU A 994 10.74 -41.87 -5.88
C GLU A 994 11.04 -42.99 -4.87
N ASN A 995 11.19 -44.23 -5.35
CA ASN A 995 11.55 -45.42 -4.57
C ASN A 995 10.72 -45.64 -3.29
N THR A 996 9.51 -45.08 -3.21
CA THR A 996 8.68 -45.10 -2.00
C THR A 996 7.36 -45.82 -2.25
N VAL A 997 7.11 -46.88 -1.48
CA VAL A 997 5.81 -47.56 -1.46
C VAL A 997 4.90 -46.86 -0.45
N LEU A 998 3.72 -46.42 -0.89
CA LEU A 998 2.75 -45.80 0.02
C LEU A 998 2.17 -46.83 0.99
N PRO A 999 2.03 -46.48 2.29
CA PRO A 999 1.38 -47.34 3.26
C PRO A 999 -0.09 -47.56 2.89
N ARG A 1000 -0.52 -48.82 2.88
CA ARG A 1000 -1.89 -49.25 2.54
C ARG A 1000 -2.86 -49.16 3.71
N SER A 1001 -2.34 -49.08 4.93
CA SER A 1001 -3.12 -49.01 6.17
C SER A 1001 -2.50 -48.03 7.17
N ALA A 1002 -3.30 -47.62 8.16
CA ALA A 1002 -2.80 -46.81 9.29
C ALA A 1002 -1.68 -47.53 10.07
N GLU A 1003 -1.69 -48.86 10.11
CA GLU A 1003 -0.66 -49.67 10.78
C GLU A 1003 0.68 -49.64 10.02
N GLU A 1004 0.65 -49.75 8.69
CA GLU A 1004 1.86 -49.62 7.86
C GLU A 1004 2.46 -48.21 7.97
N LYS A 1005 1.62 -47.17 8.02
CA LYS A 1005 2.07 -45.79 8.24
C LYS A 1005 2.74 -45.62 9.62
N ARG A 1006 2.22 -46.28 10.67
CA ARG A 1006 2.85 -46.30 12.00
C ARG A 1006 4.20 -47.02 12.00
N LYS A 1007 4.33 -48.15 11.30
CA LYS A 1007 5.63 -48.85 11.13
C LYS A 1007 6.66 -47.98 10.41
N LEU A 1008 6.24 -47.25 9.38
CA LEU A 1008 7.09 -46.32 8.66
C LEU A 1008 7.57 -45.16 9.54
N ARG A 1009 6.67 -44.58 10.35
CA ARG A 1009 7.04 -43.55 11.35
C ARG A 1009 8.03 -44.08 12.37
N ALA A 1010 7.87 -45.31 12.83
CA ALA A 1010 8.73 -45.91 13.86
C ALA A 1010 10.18 -46.03 13.38
N ARG A 1011 10.37 -46.38 12.11
CA ARG A 1011 11.69 -46.47 11.47
C ARG A 1011 12.46 -45.14 11.49
N PHE A 1012 11.76 -44.01 11.46
CA PHE A 1012 12.34 -42.66 11.47
C PHE A 1012 12.28 -41.97 12.84
N GLY A 1013 11.81 -42.66 13.89
CA GLY A 1013 11.63 -42.05 15.21
C GLY A 1013 10.57 -40.94 15.26
N LEU A 1014 9.62 -40.95 14.32
CA LEU A 1014 8.53 -39.97 14.27
C LEU A 1014 7.39 -40.35 15.24
N PRO A 1015 6.70 -39.39 15.87
CA PRO A 1015 5.63 -39.64 16.82
C PRO A 1015 4.40 -40.28 16.17
N MET A 1016 3.77 -41.22 16.89
CA MET A 1016 2.59 -41.97 16.38
C MET A 1016 1.26 -41.25 16.62
N ASP A 1017 1.22 -40.40 17.63
CA ASP A 1017 0.05 -39.73 18.19
C ASP A 1017 -0.08 -38.27 17.73
N LYS A 1018 0.97 -37.71 17.10
CA LYS A 1018 0.96 -36.33 16.60
C LYS A 1018 0.64 -36.24 15.12
N PHE A 1019 0.05 -35.11 14.75
CA PHE A 1019 -0.12 -34.71 13.36
C PHE A 1019 1.21 -34.22 12.79
N ILE A 1020 1.64 -34.79 11.66
CA ILE A 1020 2.94 -34.50 11.05
C ILE A 1020 2.78 -33.67 9.77
N PHE A 1021 3.35 -32.47 9.79
CA PHE A 1021 3.56 -31.65 8.61
C PHE A 1021 4.92 -31.94 7.98
N VAL A 1022 5.01 -31.90 6.67
CA VAL A 1022 6.30 -31.94 5.94
C VAL A 1022 6.41 -30.78 4.97
N SER A 1023 7.59 -30.18 4.88
CA SER A 1023 7.89 -29.14 3.88
C SER A 1023 9.10 -29.53 3.02
N PRO A 1024 8.88 -30.12 1.82
CA PRO A 1024 9.96 -30.72 1.04
C PRO A 1024 10.74 -29.80 0.08
N GLY A 1025 11.99 -30.17 -0.21
CA GLY A 1025 12.85 -29.68 -1.30
C GLY A 1025 13.95 -28.66 -0.89
N PHE A 1026 14.64 -28.07 -1.87
CA PHE A 1026 15.80 -27.18 -1.62
C PHE A 1026 15.54 -26.02 -0.64
N PHE A 1027 16.51 -25.73 0.23
CA PHE A 1027 16.51 -24.59 1.15
C PHE A 1027 16.80 -23.27 0.42
N PHE A 1028 15.76 -22.60 -0.06
CA PHE A 1028 15.80 -21.25 -0.66
C PHE A 1028 14.98 -20.27 0.16
N ALA A 1029 15.39 -18.99 0.19
CA ALA A 1029 14.68 -17.91 0.89
C ALA A 1029 13.21 -17.80 0.43
N ARG A 1030 12.98 -17.92 -0.88
CA ARG A 1030 11.63 -17.91 -1.49
C ARG A 1030 10.68 -19.01 -0.99
N LYS A 1031 11.17 -20.03 -0.28
CA LYS A 1031 10.33 -21.08 0.31
C LYS A 1031 9.86 -20.79 1.74
N ARG A 1032 10.32 -19.67 2.32
CA ARG A 1032 9.81 -19.12 3.59
C ARG A 1032 9.75 -20.16 4.73
N TYR A 1033 10.83 -20.93 4.88
CA TYR A 1033 10.92 -22.00 5.87
C TYR A 1033 10.88 -21.46 7.31
N ARG A 1034 11.38 -20.24 7.52
CA ARG A 1034 11.30 -19.53 8.80
C ARG A 1034 9.85 -19.39 9.24
N GLU A 1035 9.01 -18.87 8.36
CA GLU A 1035 7.58 -18.67 8.59
C GLU A 1035 6.85 -20.00 8.83
N VAL A 1036 7.23 -21.05 8.11
CA VAL A 1036 6.69 -22.41 8.33
C VAL A 1036 7.07 -22.96 9.71
N ILE A 1037 8.31 -22.74 10.16
CA ILE A 1037 8.75 -23.14 11.51
C ILE A 1037 8.01 -22.33 12.57
N GLU A 1038 7.88 -21.02 12.37
CA GLU A 1038 7.25 -20.09 13.31
C GLU A 1038 5.75 -20.39 13.48
N ALA A 1039 5.04 -20.70 12.39
CA ALA A 1039 3.62 -21.02 12.35
C ALA A 1039 3.23 -22.41 12.91
N LEU A 1040 4.22 -23.29 13.17
CA LEU A 1040 4.00 -24.67 13.62
C LEU A 1040 3.21 -24.76 14.95
N PRO A 1041 2.06 -25.46 14.98
CA PRO A 1041 1.34 -25.74 16.22
C PRO A 1041 2.15 -26.56 17.24
N GLN A 1042 1.98 -26.28 18.53
CA GLN A 1042 2.74 -26.95 19.61
C GLN A 1042 2.45 -28.46 19.72
N ASP A 1043 1.24 -28.87 19.33
CA ASP A 1043 0.74 -30.25 19.33
C ASP A 1043 1.12 -31.04 18.06
N ALA A 1044 1.67 -30.37 17.05
CA ALA A 1044 2.09 -30.97 15.78
C ALA A 1044 3.62 -31.10 15.68
N MET A 1045 4.08 -31.88 14.70
CA MET A 1045 5.48 -32.00 14.32
C MET A 1045 5.69 -31.50 12.88
N LEU A 1046 6.83 -30.85 12.63
CA LEU A 1046 7.25 -30.42 11.30
C LEU A 1046 8.50 -31.18 10.86
N VAL A 1047 8.46 -31.75 9.67
CA VAL A 1047 9.63 -32.33 8.99
C VAL A 1047 10.05 -31.39 7.86
N LEU A 1048 11.23 -30.78 7.99
CA LEU A 1048 11.88 -30.06 6.90
C LEU A 1048 12.77 -31.06 6.14
N SER A 1049 12.34 -31.47 4.94
CA SER A 1049 13.04 -32.52 4.18
C SER A 1049 13.55 -32.00 2.84
N GLY A 1050 14.86 -31.79 2.70
CA GLY A 1050 15.41 -31.24 1.47
C GLY A 1050 16.91 -30.97 1.48
N THR A 1051 17.45 -30.50 0.36
CA THR A 1051 18.90 -30.37 0.14
C THR A 1051 19.38 -28.92 0.29
N LYS A 1052 20.64 -28.73 0.74
CA LYS A 1052 21.27 -27.40 0.85
C LYS A 1052 21.40 -26.74 -0.52
N SER A 1053 21.01 -25.46 -0.61
CA SER A 1053 21.19 -24.65 -1.82
C SER A 1053 22.66 -24.22 -1.97
N SER A 1054 23.20 -24.30 -3.19
CA SER A 1054 24.52 -23.76 -3.53
C SER A 1054 24.53 -22.25 -3.80
N TRP A 1055 23.35 -21.65 -3.98
CA TRP A 1055 23.20 -20.22 -4.30
C TRP A 1055 22.97 -19.35 -3.07
N GLU A 1056 22.39 -19.93 -2.01
CA GLU A 1056 22.01 -19.25 -0.77
C GLU A 1056 22.44 -20.11 0.45
N PRO A 1057 23.76 -20.35 0.64
CA PRO A 1057 24.24 -21.24 1.69
C PRO A 1057 23.95 -20.70 3.10
N GLU A 1058 23.96 -19.37 3.25
CA GLU A 1058 23.73 -18.65 4.51
C GLU A 1058 22.31 -18.87 5.05
N TYR A 1059 21.32 -18.91 4.15
CA TYR A 1059 19.92 -19.15 4.51
C TYR A 1059 19.70 -20.56 5.05
N PHE A 1060 20.42 -21.57 4.53
CA PHE A 1060 20.37 -22.91 5.11
C PHE A 1060 20.85 -22.90 6.56
N ASP A 1061 21.97 -22.24 6.85
CA ASP A 1061 22.55 -22.20 8.19
C ASP A 1061 21.62 -21.46 9.18
N GLU A 1062 20.95 -20.40 8.72
CA GLU A 1062 19.88 -19.69 9.44
C GLU A 1062 18.71 -20.61 9.81
N ILE A 1063 18.19 -21.38 8.86
CA ILE A 1063 17.06 -22.28 9.08
C ILE A 1063 17.42 -23.44 10.00
N ILE A 1064 18.64 -23.99 9.91
CA ILE A 1064 19.12 -25.02 10.83
C ILE A 1064 19.22 -24.47 12.26
N ALA A 1065 19.76 -23.26 12.44
CA ALA A 1065 19.84 -22.62 13.75
C ALA A 1065 18.45 -22.42 14.35
N LEU A 1066 17.49 -21.93 13.56
CA LEU A 1066 16.10 -21.76 13.98
C LEU A 1066 15.44 -23.10 14.34
N ALA A 1067 15.59 -24.12 13.50
CA ALA A 1067 15.00 -25.43 13.75
C ALA A 1067 15.51 -26.08 15.04
N LYS A 1068 16.79 -25.90 15.39
CA LYS A 1068 17.37 -26.38 16.66
C LYS A 1068 16.73 -25.75 17.91
N THR A 1069 16.09 -24.59 17.77
CA THR A 1069 15.38 -23.95 18.90
C THR A 1069 14.03 -24.60 19.20
N LYS A 1070 13.51 -25.50 18.35
CA LYS A 1070 12.20 -26.13 18.48
C LYS A 1070 12.28 -27.65 18.52
N ALA A 1071 11.88 -28.26 19.63
CA ALA A 1071 11.91 -29.72 19.83
C ALA A 1071 10.94 -30.50 18.92
N ASN A 1072 9.96 -29.83 18.30
CA ASN A 1072 8.98 -30.44 17.39
C ASN A 1072 9.31 -30.22 15.89
N VAL A 1073 10.55 -29.86 15.57
CA VAL A 1073 11.04 -29.74 14.19
C VAL A 1073 12.13 -30.79 13.94
N VAL A 1074 11.93 -31.60 12.90
CA VAL A 1074 12.88 -32.61 12.41
C VAL A 1074 13.44 -32.16 11.08
N ILE A 1075 14.75 -32.29 10.89
CA ILE A 1075 15.42 -31.93 9.64
C ILE A 1075 15.95 -33.19 8.97
N ASN A 1076 15.56 -33.41 7.73
CA ASN A 1076 16.13 -34.42 6.86
C ASN A 1076 16.84 -33.74 5.68
N THR A 1077 18.16 -33.86 5.61
CA THR A 1077 18.96 -33.35 4.49
C THR A 1077 19.24 -34.39 3.40
N GLU A 1078 18.84 -35.64 3.62
CA GLU A 1078 19.08 -36.74 2.70
C GLU A 1078 17.97 -36.78 1.64
N TYR A 1079 18.37 -36.58 0.38
CA TYR A 1079 17.45 -36.63 -0.75
C TYR A 1079 16.80 -38.01 -0.91
N GLU A 1080 17.53 -39.10 -0.63
CA GLU A 1080 17.08 -40.48 -0.86
C GLU A 1080 15.90 -40.89 0.03
N THR A 1081 15.83 -40.36 1.26
CA THR A 1081 14.76 -40.67 2.22
C THR A 1081 13.60 -39.68 2.18
N MET A 1082 13.70 -38.60 1.38
CA MET A 1082 12.69 -37.53 1.29
C MET A 1082 11.29 -38.07 0.95
N GLY A 1083 11.20 -39.02 0.02
CA GLY A 1083 9.91 -39.62 -0.36
C GLY A 1083 9.24 -40.38 0.79
N GLU A 1084 10.03 -41.07 1.60
CA GLU A 1084 9.54 -41.85 2.73
C GLU A 1084 9.08 -40.94 3.89
N TYR A 1085 9.74 -39.79 4.10
CA TYR A 1085 9.27 -38.75 5.02
C TYR A 1085 7.97 -38.11 4.55
N VAL A 1086 7.80 -37.88 3.25
CA VAL A 1086 6.52 -37.42 2.70
C VAL A 1086 5.44 -38.48 2.97
N ALA A 1087 5.68 -39.75 2.67
CA ALA A 1087 4.72 -40.83 2.91
C ALA A 1087 4.37 -41.04 4.39
N ALA A 1088 5.30 -40.75 5.31
CA ALA A 1088 5.08 -40.84 6.75
C ALA A 1088 4.22 -39.68 7.33
N SER A 1089 4.06 -38.59 6.58
CA SER A 1089 3.43 -37.34 7.03
C SER A 1089 1.92 -37.29 6.77
N ASP A 1090 1.21 -36.36 7.42
CA ASP A 1090 -0.25 -36.19 7.31
C ASP A 1090 -0.66 -35.06 6.36
N ALA A 1091 0.14 -33.98 6.29
CA ALA A 1091 -0.08 -32.90 5.34
C ALA A 1091 1.24 -32.28 4.87
N VAL A 1092 1.22 -31.63 3.71
CA VAL A 1092 2.39 -30.97 3.11
C VAL A 1092 2.25 -29.45 3.18
N VAL A 1093 3.27 -28.74 3.63
CA VAL A 1093 3.27 -27.26 3.70
C VAL A 1093 4.19 -26.67 2.63
N LEU A 1094 3.60 -25.87 1.73
CA LEU A 1094 4.26 -25.27 0.57
C LEU A 1094 4.01 -23.75 0.57
N PHE A 1095 4.67 -23.07 1.50
CA PHE A 1095 4.50 -21.64 1.71
C PHE A 1095 5.56 -20.84 0.95
N TYR A 1096 5.37 -20.64 -0.35
CA TYR A 1096 6.40 -20.05 -1.21
C TYR A 1096 6.07 -18.60 -1.55
N GLU A 1097 7.07 -17.74 -1.66
CA GLU A 1097 6.93 -16.39 -2.20
C GLU A 1097 6.46 -16.45 -3.66
N ASP A 1098 7.05 -17.35 -4.46
CA ASP A 1098 6.72 -17.52 -5.87
C ASP A 1098 7.23 -18.86 -6.43
N VAL A 1099 6.52 -19.45 -7.41
CA VAL A 1099 6.89 -20.71 -8.08
C VAL A 1099 6.23 -20.88 -9.45
N PHE A 1100 6.93 -21.51 -10.42
CA PHE A 1100 6.39 -21.88 -11.73
C PHE A 1100 5.41 -23.05 -11.64
N GLN A 1101 5.91 -24.21 -11.22
CA GLN A 1101 5.18 -25.42 -10.84
C GLN A 1101 6.04 -26.14 -9.79
N SER A 1102 5.45 -27.07 -9.06
CA SER A 1102 6.17 -27.79 -8.01
C SER A 1102 5.98 -29.29 -8.16
N ALA A 1103 7.05 -29.99 -8.50
CA ALA A 1103 7.11 -31.45 -8.49
C ALA A 1103 6.75 -32.02 -7.10
N VAL A 1104 7.04 -31.25 -6.04
CA VAL A 1104 6.68 -31.62 -4.66
C VAL A 1104 5.16 -31.70 -4.48
N VAL A 1105 4.39 -30.80 -5.10
CA VAL A 1105 2.92 -30.85 -5.04
C VAL A 1105 2.40 -32.08 -5.76
N THR A 1106 2.96 -32.38 -6.93
CA THR A 1106 2.54 -33.56 -7.70
C THR A 1106 2.78 -34.84 -6.92
N GLN A 1107 3.90 -34.93 -6.21
CA GLN A 1107 4.23 -36.04 -5.31
C GLN A 1107 3.31 -36.10 -4.08
N ALA A 1108 2.97 -34.95 -3.49
CA ALA A 1108 2.05 -34.87 -2.35
C ALA A 1108 0.63 -35.33 -2.73
N VAL A 1109 0.11 -34.85 -3.86
CA VAL A 1109 -1.20 -35.24 -4.40
C VAL A 1109 -1.20 -36.73 -4.76
N TRP A 1110 -0.10 -37.24 -5.33
CA TRP A 1110 0.05 -38.67 -5.60
C TRP A 1110 0.01 -39.50 -4.31
N ALA A 1111 0.71 -39.03 -3.26
CA ALA A 1111 0.73 -39.63 -1.93
C ALA A 1111 -0.63 -39.59 -1.20
N GLY A 1112 -1.61 -38.84 -1.73
CA GLY A 1112 -2.93 -38.72 -1.12
C GLY A 1112 -2.99 -37.71 0.02
N LEU A 1113 -1.99 -36.82 0.13
CA LEU A 1113 -1.86 -35.89 1.24
C LEU A 1113 -2.50 -34.54 0.91
N PRO A 1114 -3.34 -34.00 1.81
CA PRO A 1114 -3.71 -32.59 1.79
C PRO A 1114 -2.47 -31.70 1.86
N CYS A 1115 -2.54 -30.55 1.21
CA CYS A 1115 -1.47 -29.57 1.17
C CYS A 1115 -1.92 -28.27 1.85
N ILE A 1116 -0.99 -27.38 2.17
CA ILE A 1116 -1.22 -25.96 2.47
C ILE A 1116 -0.36 -25.17 1.50
N PHE A 1117 -0.97 -24.25 0.76
CA PHE A 1117 -0.31 -23.50 -0.30
C PHE A 1117 -0.16 -22.03 0.06
N SER A 1118 0.92 -21.39 -0.37
CA SER A 1118 0.89 -19.93 -0.59
C SER A 1118 0.04 -19.58 -1.82
N GLU A 1119 -0.26 -18.30 -2.01
CA GLU A 1119 -0.96 -17.80 -3.21
C GLU A 1119 -0.15 -17.85 -4.52
N ALA A 1120 0.99 -18.53 -4.55
CA ALA A 1120 1.82 -18.57 -5.75
C ALA A 1120 1.07 -19.24 -6.92
N GLU A 1121 1.06 -18.60 -8.08
CA GLU A 1121 0.29 -19.05 -9.26
C GLU A 1121 0.61 -20.48 -9.69
N GLY A 1122 1.83 -20.96 -9.43
CA GLY A 1122 2.23 -22.34 -9.72
C GLY A 1122 1.45 -23.40 -8.94
N PHE A 1123 0.75 -23.03 -7.86
CA PHE A 1123 -0.11 -23.93 -7.10
C PHE A 1123 -1.57 -23.92 -7.53
N ALA A 1124 -1.99 -22.97 -8.38
CA ALA A 1124 -3.39 -22.80 -8.78
C ALA A 1124 -4.07 -24.09 -9.29
N PRO A 1125 -3.43 -24.95 -10.11
CA PRO A 1125 -4.04 -26.20 -10.54
C PRO A 1125 -4.33 -27.20 -9.40
N TYR A 1126 -3.71 -27.01 -8.24
CA TYR A 1126 -3.73 -27.93 -7.10
C TYR A 1126 -4.48 -27.40 -5.88
N HIS A 1127 -5.06 -26.19 -5.92
CA HIS A 1127 -5.76 -25.59 -4.78
C HIS A 1127 -6.94 -26.43 -4.24
N ALA A 1128 -7.49 -27.35 -5.02
CA ALA A 1128 -8.48 -28.29 -4.49
C ALA A 1128 -7.90 -29.22 -3.41
N ALA A 1129 -6.57 -29.43 -3.37
CA ALA A 1129 -5.89 -30.27 -2.39
C ALA A 1129 -5.62 -29.59 -1.03
N GLY A 1130 -5.93 -28.30 -0.85
CA GLY A 1130 -5.48 -27.58 0.34
C GLY A 1130 -5.94 -26.13 0.47
N PRO A 1131 -5.92 -25.55 1.68
CA PRO A 1131 -6.12 -24.12 1.84
C PRO A 1131 -4.96 -23.32 1.24
N VAL A 1132 -5.27 -22.10 0.80
CA VAL A 1132 -4.30 -21.13 0.28
C VAL A 1132 -4.16 -20.01 1.30
N VAL A 1133 -2.93 -19.64 1.64
CA VAL A 1133 -2.60 -18.69 2.72
C VAL A 1133 -1.67 -17.58 2.24
N ARG A 1134 -1.83 -16.37 2.80
CA ARG A 1134 -1.09 -15.15 2.42
C ARG A 1134 -0.08 -14.71 3.49
N SER A 1135 -0.41 -14.91 4.75
CA SER A 1135 0.36 -14.44 5.90
C SER A 1135 0.77 -15.60 6.82
N GLU A 1136 1.71 -15.32 7.70
CA GLU A 1136 2.12 -16.24 8.78
C GLU A 1136 0.94 -16.60 9.70
N ASP A 1137 0.07 -15.63 10.02
CA ASP A 1137 -1.12 -15.86 10.84
C ASP A 1137 -2.11 -16.80 10.15
N GLU A 1138 -2.34 -16.59 8.85
CA GLU A 1138 -3.17 -17.48 8.04
C GLU A 1138 -2.57 -18.87 7.92
N LEU A 1139 -1.24 -18.97 7.75
CA LEU A 1139 -0.52 -20.22 7.73
C LEU A 1139 -0.70 -20.98 9.04
N ALA A 1140 -0.50 -20.31 10.18
CA ALA A 1140 -0.68 -20.90 11.51
C ALA A 1140 -2.14 -21.35 11.73
N LYS A 1141 -3.10 -20.54 11.26
CA LYS A 1141 -4.53 -20.90 11.30
C LYS A 1141 -4.82 -22.12 10.41
N ALA A 1142 -4.31 -22.16 9.19
CA ALA A 1142 -4.51 -23.27 8.27
C ALA A 1142 -3.89 -24.57 8.80
N MET A 1143 -2.70 -24.49 9.42
CA MET A 1143 -2.07 -25.63 10.08
C MET A 1143 -2.89 -26.14 11.26
N ARG A 1144 -3.64 -25.29 11.99
CA ARG A 1144 -4.59 -25.76 13.02
C ARG A 1144 -5.88 -26.32 12.41
N GLU A 1145 -6.46 -25.62 11.44
CA GLU A 1145 -7.75 -25.99 10.85
C GLU A 1145 -7.69 -27.30 10.06
N ILE A 1146 -6.60 -27.57 9.35
CA ILE A 1146 -6.46 -28.80 8.54
C ILE A 1146 -6.40 -30.07 9.38
N GLN A 1147 -6.06 -29.97 10.67
CA GLN A 1147 -6.06 -31.09 11.60
C GLN A 1147 -7.49 -31.52 11.99
N LYS A 1148 -8.51 -30.66 11.78
CA LYS A 1148 -9.90 -30.98 12.07
C LYS A 1148 -10.44 -32.02 11.06
N PRO A 1149 -11.19 -33.04 11.50
CA PRO A 1149 -11.67 -34.11 10.61
C PRO A 1149 -12.45 -33.62 9.39
N GLU A 1150 -13.32 -32.61 9.55
CA GLU A 1150 -14.15 -32.07 8.47
C GLU A 1150 -13.32 -31.36 7.40
N THR A 1151 -12.39 -30.51 7.83
CA THR A 1151 -11.46 -29.78 6.97
C THR A 1151 -10.52 -30.74 6.24
N TYR A 1152 -9.97 -31.72 6.95
CA TYR A 1152 -9.13 -32.77 6.37
C TYR A 1152 -9.90 -33.55 5.30
N ALA A 1153 -11.11 -34.03 5.61
CA ALA A 1153 -11.95 -34.79 4.68
C ALA A 1153 -12.33 -33.99 3.42
N LYS A 1154 -12.58 -32.68 3.56
CA LYS A 1154 -12.81 -31.76 2.44
C LYS A 1154 -11.62 -31.76 1.48
N TYR A 1155 -10.41 -31.52 1.98
CA TYR A 1155 -9.23 -31.43 1.11
C TYR A 1155 -8.77 -32.79 0.60
N SER A 1156 -8.91 -33.87 1.37
CA SER A 1156 -8.70 -35.24 0.87
C SER A 1156 -9.63 -35.60 -0.28
N ARG A 1157 -10.86 -35.06 -0.33
CA ARG A 1157 -11.75 -35.22 -1.49
C ARG A 1157 -11.17 -34.53 -2.72
N GLY A 1158 -10.67 -33.31 -2.57
CA GLY A 1158 -10.00 -32.59 -3.66
C GLY A 1158 -8.73 -33.26 -4.15
N VAL A 1159 -7.90 -33.81 -3.24
CA VAL A 1159 -6.73 -34.63 -3.60
C VAL A 1159 -7.12 -35.84 -4.46
N ARG A 1160 -8.17 -36.58 -4.10
CA ARG A 1160 -8.65 -37.72 -4.89
C ARG A 1160 -9.10 -37.31 -6.30
N ILE A 1161 -9.79 -36.17 -6.42
CA ILE A 1161 -10.21 -35.62 -7.70
C ILE A 1161 -8.97 -35.28 -8.54
N LEU A 1162 -8.03 -34.52 -7.99
CA LEU A 1162 -6.80 -34.12 -8.69
C LEU A 1162 -5.95 -35.31 -9.12
N ARG A 1163 -5.76 -36.31 -8.26
CA ARG A 1163 -5.03 -37.54 -8.57
C ARG A 1163 -5.63 -38.29 -9.78
N ARG A 1164 -6.96 -38.26 -9.96
CA ARG A 1164 -7.65 -38.84 -11.13
C ARG A 1164 -7.62 -37.94 -12.37
N LEU A 1165 -7.73 -36.62 -12.19
CA LEU A 1165 -7.73 -35.66 -13.31
C LEU A 1165 -6.34 -35.53 -13.93
N LEU A 1166 -5.29 -35.61 -13.11
CA LEU A 1166 -3.90 -35.35 -13.47
C LEU A 1166 -3.05 -36.62 -13.52
N SER A 1167 -3.65 -37.80 -13.62
CA SER A 1167 -2.90 -39.06 -13.64
C SER A 1167 -1.98 -39.17 -14.88
N PRO A 1168 -0.86 -39.90 -14.78
CA PRO A 1168 0.07 -40.09 -15.90
C PRO A 1168 -0.63 -40.65 -17.14
N GLU A 1169 -1.47 -41.67 -16.98
CA GLU A 1169 -2.15 -42.34 -18.10
C GLU A 1169 -3.10 -41.37 -18.80
N ARG A 1170 -3.79 -40.51 -18.06
CA ARG A 1170 -4.74 -39.54 -18.62
C ARG A 1170 -4.07 -38.37 -19.32
N ASN A 1171 -2.91 -37.91 -18.83
CA ASN A 1171 -2.31 -36.66 -19.30
C ASN A 1171 -1.11 -36.85 -20.24
N ALA A 1172 -0.44 -38.01 -20.20
CA ALA A 1172 0.71 -38.25 -21.07
C ALA A 1172 0.34 -38.23 -22.56
N GLU A 1173 -0.85 -38.70 -22.93
CA GLU A 1173 -1.34 -38.64 -24.33
C GLU A 1173 -1.48 -37.21 -24.87
N ARG A 1174 -1.63 -36.21 -24.00
CA ARG A 1174 -1.71 -34.81 -24.41
C ARG A 1174 -0.43 -34.35 -25.12
N TYR A 1175 0.72 -34.92 -24.76
CA TYR A 1175 1.97 -34.64 -25.48
C TYR A 1175 1.89 -35.05 -26.95
N LEU A 1176 1.14 -36.11 -27.28
CA LEU A 1176 1.04 -36.69 -28.62
C LEU A 1176 -0.13 -36.16 -29.45
N ALA A 1177 -1.08 -35.46 -28.83
CA ALA A 1177 -2.20 -34.85 -29.54
C ALA A 1177 -1.71 -33.88 -30.62
N GLY A 1178 -2.16 -34.09 -31.87
CA GLY A 1178 -1.83 -33.22 -33.02
C GLY A 1178 -0.45 -33.42 -33.65
N ILE A 1179 0.22 -34.56 -33.40
CA ILE A 1179 1.60 -34.82 -33.89
C ILE A 1179 1.66 -35.59 -35.22
N GLU A 1180 0.52 -36.01 -35.76
CA GLU A 1180 0.43 -36.75 -37.03
C GLU A 1180 0.84 -35.94 -38.27
#